data_AF-A0A4R5EWT9-F1
#
_entry.id   AF-A0A4R5EWT9-F1
#
_cell.length_a   1.000
_cell.length_b   1.000
_cell.length_c   1.000
_cell.angle_alpha   90.00
_cell.angle_beta   90.00
_cell.angle_gamma   90.00
#
_symmetry.space_group_name_H-M   'P 1'
#
loop_
_entity.id
_entity.type
_entity.pdbx_description
1 polymer ?
#
loop_
_entity_poly.entity_id
_entity_poly.type
_entity_poly.pdbx_seq_one_letter_code
_entity_poly.pdbx_strand_id
1 'polypeptide(L)'
;MRARKLVWPLALVTSLALPASLAAPAAAQSPAAPPASCDPTRTEPVYRGKVPSPEQVLGFELGERPVSAAESDRYLETVAAKSERVVSGTLATSAQGRPLRYAIAGRPGLVTKAGLAKVRTEAGLLREPRTPDALAERITRHGVPILWVSGNVHGNEPSGTDAALRVLRGLGDRTDCAAKAILDNALVVILPTQNPDGREAGTRQNAYGFDMNRDWFARTQPETDGKLAMLTRFPPALYIDAHEMGGTSYFFPPNADPIYHETPEQAIGWINDLYGASMAAEFTRRGIDFFNRDVYDLFYQGYGDSVPTSGFHAAGMTFEKGNSSPYPEKVEEQYLTQWVTLSAAAANRRRVLTEWRQMTVDAHRQGVAGKLEPNQIYNPPNQIDRQVPDRKVRHYFLQEGDPAKRDEVRTVVRRLQRMGVRVERLVRPLTVPDFRPYGEAEGKETLPAGTYWISMAQGQKHWIQAMLNEDSYTPFPYFYDVTAWSLPLLANVRGGSSGAVLRPRAVPVGTVPAPRPGHEGKAPRLGVLQLSATSSAARESAGWLRHRLDRDWKLPYTMLTPADVAAGGLAGIEVLVTPDGPASSAYDALGDAGRAALQEWTRGGGRYIGWQGGTQLAARLGLTTATLSEPTSDIPGTLFRVKVDEDGPLAEDVGGTVWNFTAYDLVMRASSGVAAAYPEADSPEWFVSGFERGAAELGGTAAVVDQPAGEGRSVLFAAEPNFRAFTDGTAKLLYNAILGPAPERAAAPRAAAAAEAARRAAALPSHESPIRVSVRASDAAAAASVLRSVGATWDEGRDGGVVHYVVDNPRGLPTDHHPFAGRLPSLIAEAGIDPVAVTLP
;
A
#
# COMPACT_ATOMS: atom_id res chain seq x y z
N MET A 1 12.23 -6.23 48.91
CA MET A 1 12.29 -6.60 50.36
C MET A 1 11.03 -7.41 50.68
N ARG A 2 11.00 -8.63 51.23
CA ARG A 2 11.92 -9.54 51.92
C ARG A 2 11.50 -10.98 51.57
N ALA A 3 12.50 -11.86 51.45
CA ALA A 3 12.37 -13.29 51.21
C ALA A 3 11.93 -14.10 52.44
N ARG A 4 11.46 -15.34 52.23
CA ARG A 4 11.80 -16.51 53.06
C ARG A 4 11.56 -17.86 52.34
N LYS A 5 12.55 -18.74 52.49
CA LYS A 5 12.76 -20.09 51.95
C LYS A 5 12.30 -21.19 52.92
N LEU A 6 12.05 -22.41 52.43
CA LEU A 6 12.19 -23.74 53.07
C LEU A 6 11.91 -24.82 51.97
N VAL A 7 12.82 -25.67 51.44
CA VAL A 7 13.70 -26.77 51.95
C VAL A 7 12.90 -28.00 52.46
N TRP A 8 12.60 -29.01 51.61
CA TRP A 8 13.20 -30.39 51.44
C TRP A 8 12.74 -31.44 52.48
N PRO A 9 12.58 -32.76 52.14
CA PRO A 9 13.73 -33.63 51.81
C PRO A 9 13.54 -34.84 50.84
N LEU A 10 14.71 -35.40 50.52
CA LEU A 10 15.07 -36.66 49.85
C LEU A 10 14.52 -37.94 50.51
N ALA A 11 14.38 -39.00 49.71
CA ALA A 11 14.54 -40.38 50.16
C ALA A 11 15.38 -41.19 49.15
N LEU A 12 16.39 -41.90 49.67
CA LEU A 12 17.34 -42.77 48.96
C LEU A 12 16.99 -44.25 49.21
N VAL A 13 16.96 -45.03 48.11
CA VAL A 13 17.48 -46.40 47.87
C VAL A 13 17.19 -47.53 48.87
N THR A 14 16.66 -48.64 48.34
CA THR A 14 17.17 -50.00 48.65
C THR A 14 17.11 -50.90 47.42
N SER A 15 18.25 -51.54 47.15
CA SER A 15 18.49 -52.50 46.09
C SER A 15 18.18 -53.92 46.58
N LEU A 16 17.58 -54.75 45.75
CA LEU A 16 17.56 -56.21 45.89
C LEU A 16 17.80 -56.85 44.52
N ALA A 17 18.93 -57.54 44.41
CA ALA A 17 19.34 -58.33 43.26
C ALA A 17 18.87 -59.78 43.42
N LEU A 18 18.53 -60.46 42.30
CA LEU A 18 18.49 -61.92 42.11
C LEU A 18 18.16 -62.21 40.61
N PRO A 19 18.44 -63.41 40.07
CA PRO A 19 19.59 -63.65 39.19
C PRO A 19 19.23 -63.88 37.71
N ALA A 20 20.27 -63.80 36.88
CA ALA A 20 20.26 -64.03 35.44
C ALA A 20 19.87 -65.48 35.07
N SER A 21 18.93 -65.60 34.14
CA SER A 21 18.74 -66.79 33.31
C SER A 21 19.05 -66.42 31.86
N LEU A 22 20.01 -67.14 31.28
CA LEU A 22 20.50 -67.00 29.92
C LEU A 22 19.45 -67.47 28.92
N ALA A 23 18.80 -66.53 28.25
CA ALA A 23 18.13 -66.77 26.97
C ALA A 23 18.96 -66.12 25.87
N ALA A 24 19.35 -66.91 24.87
CA ALA A 24 20.09 -66.43 23.70
C ALA A 24 19.32 -65.29 23.01
N PRO A 25 19.98 -64.18 22.61
CA PRO A 25 19.29 -63.13 21.88
C PRO A 25 18.97 -63.66 20.48
N ALA A 26 17.68 -63.78 20.17
CA ALA A 26 17.24 -63.72 18.79
C ALA A 26 17.80 -62.42 18.20
N ALA A 27 18.45 -62.52 17.04
CA ALA A 27 18.99 -61.38 16.32
C ALA A 27 17.85 -60.38 16.04
N ALA A 28 17.71 -59.38 16.92
CA ALA A 28 16.90 -58.22 16.66
C ALA A 28 17.57 -57.49 15.50
N GLN A 29 16.96 -57.58 14.32
CA GLN A 29 17.23 -56.64 13.25
C GLN A 29 17.14 -55.25 13.87
N SER A 30 18.23 -54.49 13.81
CA SER A 30 18.21 -53.07 14.17
C SER A 30 17.00 -52.46 13.45
N PRO A 31 16.13 -51.70 14.15
CA PRO A 31 15.08 -50.97 13.46
C PRO A 31 15.76 -50.20 12.34
N ALA A 32 15.30 -50.44 11.10
CA ALA A 32 15.77 -49.69 9.96
C ALA A 32 15.76 -48.20 10.35
N ALA A 33 16.89 -47.51 10.10
CA ALA A 33 16.95 -46.08 10.29
C ALA A 33 15.68 -45.46 9.68
N PRO A 34 15.00 -44.52 10.36
CA PRO A 34 13.84 -43.86 9.77
C PRO A 34 14.22 -43.40 8.36
N PRO A 35 13.37 -43.61 7.34
CA PRO A 35 13.69 -43.16 6.00
C PRO A 35 14.11 -41.70 6.10
N ALA A 36 15.28 -41.37 5.54
CA ALA A 36 15.86 -40.03 5.63
C ALA A 36 14.75 -39.00 5.37
N SER A 37 14.46 -38.16 6.37
CA SER A 37 13.39 -37.18 6.30
C SER A 37 13.59 -36.36 5.03
N CYS A 38 12.57 -36.27 4.19
CA CYS A 38 12.64 -35.51 2.95
C CYS A 38 12.91 -34.04 3.27
N ASP A 39 14.15 -33.62 3.09
CA ASP A 39 14.56 -32.26 3.34
C ASP A 39 14.23 -31.40 2.10
N PRO A 40 13.46 -30.31 2.24
CA PRO A 40 12.98 -29.56 1.09
C PRO A 40 14.10 -28.92 0.26
N THR A 41 15.25 -28.65 0.88
CA THR A 41 16.34 -27.87 0.27
C THR A 41 17.60 -28.68 0.02
N ARG A 42 17.77 -29.84 0.68
CA ARG A 42 18.89 -30.78 0.48
C ARG A 42 18.55 -31.98 -0.41
N THR A 43 17.26 -32.20 -0.70
CA THR A 43 16.87 -33.25 -1.65
C THR A 43 17.29 -32.85 -3.07
N GLU A 44 18.18 -33.65 -3.65
CA GLU A 44 18.64 -33.46 -5.03
C GLU A 44 17.43 -33.50 -6.01
N PRO A 45 17.25 -32.47 -6.85
CA PRO A 45 16.15 -32.42 -7.80
C PRO A 45 16.22 -33.57 -8.83
N VAL A 46 15.14 -34.35 -8.93
CA VAL A 46 15.01 -35.40 -9.96
C VAL A 46 13.92 -35.01 -10.93
N TYR A 47 14.26 -34.78 -12.20
CA TYR A 47 13.34 -34.34 -13.25
C TYR A 47 12.82 -35.50 -14.11
N ARG A 48 11.59 -35.40 -14.60
CA ARG A 48 11.02 -36.37 -15.56
C ARG A 48 11.53 -36.16 -16.98
N GLY A 49 12.02 -34.96 -17.29
CA GLY A 49 12.47 -34.58 -18.63
C GLY A 49 11.32 -34.31 -19.60
N LYS A 50 10.08 -34.07 -19.10
CA LYS A 50 8.94 -33.71 -19.96
C LYS A 50 8.88 -32.21 -20.23
N VAL A 51 9.23 -31.42 -19.23
CA VAL A 51 9.33 -29.97 -19.33
C VAL A 51 10.74 -29.59 -19.78
N PRO A 52 10.92 -28.86 -20.90
CA PRO A 52 12.24 -28.42 -21.34
C PRO A 52 12.89 -27.46 -20.32
N SER A 53 14.22 -27.42 -20.30
CA SER A 53 14.96 -26.45 -19.47
C SER A 53 14.76 -25.01 -19.97
N PRO A 54 15.04 -23.99 -19.14
CA PRO A 54 15.09 -22.61 -19.61
C PRO A 54 16.04 -22.44 -20.80
N GLU A 55 17.24 -23.03 -20.77
CA GLU A 55 18.19 -22.94 -21.88
C GLU A 55 17.60 -23.45 -23.21
N GLN A 56 16.83 -24.54 -23.18
CA GLN A 56 16.19 -25.11 -24.38
C GLN A 56 15.08 -24.21 -24.97
N VAL A 57 14.47 -23.33 -24.17
CA VAL A 57 13.33 -22.49 -24.59
C VAL A 57 13.77 -21.04 -24.82
N LEU A 58 14.64 -20.54 -23.96
CA LEU A 58 15.05 -19.15 -23.87
C LEU A 58 16.45 -18.91 -24.46
N GLY A 59 17.28 -19.95 -24.55
CA GLY A 59 18.69 -19.87 -24.99
C GLY A 59 19.68 -19.54 -23.87
N PHE A 60 19.23 -19.48 -22.61
CA PHE A 60 20.03 -19.22 -21.42
C PHE A 60 19.32 -19.79 -20.18
N GLU A 61 20.06 -20.00 -19.08
CA GLU A 61 19.48 -20.47 -17.81
C GLU A 61 18.89 -19.31 -16.98
N LEU A 62 17.84 -19.60 -16.20
CA LEU A 62 17.25 -18.59 -15.30
C LEU A 62 18.28 -18.15 -14.25
N GLY A 63 18.44 -16.84 -14.09
CA GLY A 63 19.49 -16.25 -13.24
C GLY A 63 20.78 -15.88 -13.96
N GLU A 64 20.97 -16.23 -15.24
CA GLU A 64 22.08 -15.71 -16.04
C GLU A 64 21.90 -14.21 -16.35
N ARG A 65 20.68 -13.83 -16.73
CA ARG A 65 20.22 -12.44 -16.89
C ARG A 65 18.71 -12.36 -16.65
N PRO A 66 18.16 -11.16 -16.38
CA PRO A 66 16.72 -10.97 -16.31
C PRO A 66 16.00 -11.43 -17.57
N VAL A 67 14.92 -12.20 -17.42
CA VAL A 67 13.97 -12.44 -18.53
C VAL A 67 13.20 -11.16 -18.86
N SER A 68 12.91 -10.89 -20.12
CA SER A 68 11.88 -9.89 -20.48
C SER A 68 10.48 -10.37 -20.07
N ALA A 69 9.47 -9.49 -20.12
CA ALA A 69 8.08 -9.90 -19.90
C ALA A 69 7.64 -10.99 -20.89
N ALA A 70 8.01 -10.85 -22.17
CA ALA A 70 7.68 -11.83 -23.21
C ALA A 70 8.40 -13.17 -23.02
N GLU A 71 9.66 -13.16 -22.55
CA GLU A 71 10.40 -14.38 -22.25
C GLU A 71 9.82 -15.13 -21.04
N SER A 72 9.43 -14.39 -19.99
CA SER A 72 8.72 -14.93 -18.83
C SER A 72 7.44 -15.64 -19.25
N ASP A 73 6.60 -14.97 -20.04
CA ASP A 73 5.34 -15.51 -20.56
C ASP A 73 5.58 -16.77 -21.41
N ARG A 74 6.54 -16.70 -22.35
CA ARG A 74 6.89 -17.82 -23.23
C ARG A 74 7.30 -19.06 -22.45
N TYR A 75 8.14 -18.89 -21.43
CA TYR A 75 8.61 -20.02 -20.64
C TYR A 75 7.49 -20.58 -19.76
N LEU A 76 6.71 -19.73 -19.10
CA LEU A 76 5.54 -20.15 -18.31
C LEU A 76 4.55 -20.97 -19.14
N GLU A 77 4.21 -20.49 -20.34
CA GLU A 77 3.30 -21.20 -21.25
C GLU A 77 3.89 -22.52 -21.73
N THR A 78 5.21 -22.58 -21.95
CA THR A 78 5.90 -23.82 -22.33
C THR A 78 5.82 -24.85 -21.20
N VAL A 79 6.06 -24.46 -19.94
CA VAL A 79 5.91 -25.37 -18.79
C VAL A 79 4.47 -25.89 -18.70
N ALA A 80 3.48 -25.00 -18.83
CA ALA A 80 2.06 -25.37 -18.78
C ALA A 80 1.67 -26.34 -19.93
N ALA A 81 2.19 -26.14 -21.13
CA ALA A 81 1.91 -27.01 -22.28
C ALA A 81 2.58 -28.39 -22.17
N LYS A 82 3.67 -28.52 -21.41
CA LYS A 82 4.48 -29.74 -21.31
C LYS A 82 4.30 -30.52 -20.02
N SER A 83 3.56 -29.98 -19.05
CA SER A 83 3.30 -30.62 -17.76
C SER A 83 1.81 -30.84 -17.54
N GLU A 84 1.42 -32.08 -17.25
CA GLU A 84 0.05 -32.42 -16.84
C GLU A 84 -0.29 -31.97 -15.39
N ARG A 85 0.65 -31.28 -14.73
CA ARG A 85 0.53 -30.74 -13.37
C ARG A 85 0.32 -29.22 -13.35
N VAL A 86 0.33 -28.58 -14.51
CA VAL A 86 0.31 -27.13 -14.64
C VAL A 86 -0.76 -26.70 -15.62
N VAL A 87 -1.53 -25.68 -15.26
CA VAL A 87 -2.38 -24.94 -16.19
C VAL A 87 -2.06 -23.46 -16.12
N SER A 88 -2.16 -22.74 -17.23
CA SER A 88 -1.89 -21.30 -17.29
C SER A 88 -3.12 -20.50 -17.70
N GLY A 89 -3.06 -19.19 -17.51
CA GLY A 89 -4.06 -18.25 -17.98
C GLY A 89 -3.56 -16.81 -17.92
N THR A 90 -4.43 -15.87 -18.29
CA THR A 90 -4.21 -14.43 -18.15
C THR A 90 -5.19 -13.90 -17.12
N LEU A 91 -4.70 -13.29 -16.04
CA LEU A 91 -5.58 -12.75 -15.00
C LEU A 91 -6.09 -11.34 -15.32
N ALA A 92 -5.30 -10.56 -16.03
CA ALA A 92 -5.65 -9.22 -16.51
C ALA A 92 -4.71 -8.75 -17.62
N THR A 93 -4.93 -7.53 -18.07
CA THR A 93 -4.11 -6.83 -19.03
C THR A 93 -3.62 -5.53 -18.37
N SER A 94 -2.35 -5.20 -18.55
CA SER A 94 -1.72 -4.00 -18.00
C SER A 94 -2.27 -2.72 -18.62
N ALA A 95 -1.87 -1.58 -18.07
CA ALA A 95 -2.19 -0.26 -18.59
C ALA A 95 -1.87 -0.11 -20.10
N GLN A 96 -0.76 -0.67 -20.58
CA GLN A 96 -0.34 -0.64 -21.99
C GLN A 96 -0.79 -1.85 -22.82
N GLY A 97 -1.59 -2.77 -22.27
CA GLY A 97 -2.11 -3.89 -23.05
C GLY A 97 -1.34 -5.20 -22.93
N ARG A 98 -0.30 -5.29 -22.08
CA ARG A 98 0.46 -6.54 -21.89
C ARG A 98 -0.31 -7.53 -21.02
N PRO A 99 -0.29 -8.83 -21.33
CA PRO A 99 -0.97 -9.83 -20.51
C PRO A 99 -0.26 -10.01 -19.16
N LEU A 100 -1.03 -10.15 -18.08
CA LEU A 100 -0.53 -10.62 -16.79
C LEU A 100 -0.77 -12.14 -16.72
N ARG A 101 0.25 -12.92 -17.09
CA ARG A 101 0.17 -14.39 -17.12
C ARG A 101 0.36 -14.98 -15.73
N TYR A 102 -0.41 -16.04 -15.46
CA TYR A 102 -0.24 -16.85 -14.26
C TYR A 102 -0.23 -18.33 -14.62
N ALA A 103 0.34 -19.13 -13.72
CA ALA A 103 0.26 -20.58 -13.73
C ALA A 103 -0.33 -21.10 -12.42
N ILE A 104 -1.00 -22.25 -12.48
CA ILE A 104 -1.45 -23.00 -11.31
C ILE A 104 -0.82 -24.39 -11.40
N ALA A 105 -0.04 -24.74 -10.38
CA ALA A 105 0.62 -26.03 -10.25
C ALA A 105 -0.02 -26.86 -9.13
N GLY A 106 -0.19 -28.15 -9.38
CA GLY A 106 -0.71 -29.11 -8.41
C GLY A 106 -0.72 -30.51 -8.98
N ARG A 107 -1.13 -31.51 -8.18
CA ARG A 107 -1.36 -32.86 -8.74
C ARG A 107 -2.33 -32.82 -9.92
N PRO A 108 -2.19 -33.72 -10.91
CA PRO A 108 -2.99 -33.66 -12.15
C PRO A 108 -4.51 -33.58 -11.91
N GLY A 109 -5.03 -34.31 -10.91
CA GLY A 109 -6.44 -34.25 -10.55
C GLY A 109 -6.92 -32.89 -10.02
N LEU A 110 -6.05 -32.13 -9.34
CA LEU A 110 -6.35 -30.81 -8.78
C LEU A 110 -6.41 -29.71 -9.85
N VAL A 111 -5.60 -29.81 -10.91
CA VAL A 111 -5.52 -28.79 -11.96
C VAL A 111 -6.53 -28.99 -13.11
N THR A 112 -7.34 -30.05 -13.06
CA THR A 112 -8.50 -30.19 -13.95
C THR A 112 -9.54 -29.10 -13.69
N LYS A 113 -10.42 -28.82 -14.67
CA LYS A 113 -11.54 -27.87 -14.49
C LYS A 113 -12.40 -28.20 -13.27
N ALA A 114 -12.67 -29.49 -13.04
CA ALA A 114 -13.44 -29.97 -11.88
C ALA A 114 -12.64 -29.85 -10.57
N GLY A 115 -11.34 -30.19 -10.59
CA GLY A 115 -10.44 -30.04 -9.44
C GLY A 115 -10.33 -28.60 -8.98
N LEU A 116 -10.08 -27.66 -9.91
CA LEU A 116 -10.02 -26.23 -9.61
C LEU A 116 -11.37 -25.68 -9.15
N ALA A 117 -12.50 -26.15 -9.70
CA ALA A 117 -13.81 -25.78 -9.19
C ALA A 117 -13.99 -26.24 -7.74
N LYS A 118 -13.62 -27.50 -7.44
CA LYS A 118 -13.70 -28.05 -6.09
C LYS A 118 -12.84 -27.26 -5.10
N VAL A 119 -11.56 -27.01 -5.40
CA VAL A 119 -10.66 -26.26 -4.51
C VAL A 119 -11.20 -24.87 -4.21
N ARG A 120 -11.74 -24.16 -5.22
CA ARG A 120 -12.35 -22.83 -5.03
C ARG A 120 -13.59 -22.89 -4.13
N THR A 121 -14.47 -23.87 -4.35
CA THR A 121 -15.66 -24.06 -3.51
C THR A 121 -15.27 -24.39 -2.08
N GLU A 122 -14.32 -25.30 -1.87
CA GLU A 122 -13.84 -25.68 -0.54
C GLU A 122 -13.20 -24.50 0.20
N ALA A 123 -12.36 -23.72 -0.46
CA ALA A 123 -11.77 -22.52 0.12
C ALA A 123 -12.84 -21.47 0.47
N GLY A 124 -13.83 -21.24 -0.40
CA GLY A 124 -14.97 -20.37 -0.12
C GLY A 124 -15.80 -20.83 1.09
N LEU A 125 -16.02 -22.14 1.24
CA LEU A 125 -16.72 -22.71 2.39
C LEU A 125 -15.94 -22.53 3.70
N LEU A 126 -14.62 -22.69 3.70
CA LEU A 126 -13.80 -22.41 4.89
C LEU A 126 -13.88 -20.92 5.30
N ARG A 127 -13.98 -20.04 4.30
CA ARG A 127 -14.12 -18.58 4.47
C ARG A 127 -15.56 -18.09 4.69
N GLU A 128 -16.56 -18.97 4.74
CA GLU A 128 -17.94 -18.62 5.08
C GLU A 128 -18.22 -19.02 6.53
N PRO A 129 -18.30 -18.07 7.49
CA PRO A 129 -18.51 -18.35 8.91
C PRO A 129 -19.67 -19.32 9.21
N ARG A 130 -20.71 -19.33 8.36
CA ARG A 130 -21.92 -20.16 8.55
C ARG A 130 -21.80 -21.58 8.03
N THR A 131 -20.68 -21.96 7.42
CA THR A 131 -20.43 -23.35 6.99
C THR A 131 -20.52 -24.31 8.18
N PRO A 132 -21.30 -25.42 8.10
CA PRO A 132 -21.40 -26.39 9.19
C PRO A 132 -20.05 -26.99 9.59
N ASP A 133 -19.81 -27.14 10.89
CA ASP A 133 -18.50 -27.59 11.42
C ASP A 133 -18.07 -28.95 10.86
N ALA A 134 -18.97 -29.93 10.78
CA ALA A 134 -18.66 -31.25 10.21
C ALA A 134 -18.21 -31.19 8.74
N LEU A 135 -18.77 -30.26 7.95
CA LEU A 135 -18.35 -30.02 6.57
C LEU A 135 -16.99 -29.33 6.53
N ALA A 136 -16.80 -28.29 7.34
CA ALA A 136 -15.52 -27.58 7.45
C ALA A 136 -14.39 -28.54 7.86
N GLU A 137 -14.60 -29.36 8.88
CA GLU A 137 -13.62 -30.38 9.31
C GLU A 137 -13.29 -31.40 8.23
N ARG A 138 -14.27 -31.84 7.44
CA ARG A 138 -14.03 -32.74 6.31
C ARG A 138 -13.11 -32.05 5.29
N ILE A 139 -13.35 -30.78 5.01
CA ILE A 139 -12.52 -29.99 4.10
C ILE A 139 -11.12 -29.80 4.69
N THR A 140 -10.95 -29.46 5.97
CA THR A 140 -9.61 -29.29 6.56
C THR A 140 -8.80 -30.59 6.62
N ARG A 141 -9.47 -31.76 6.71
CA ARG A 141 -8.82 -33.08 6.64
C ARG A 141 -8.35 -33.46 5.24
N HIS A 142 -9.11 -33.14 4.19
CA HIS A 142 -8.89 -33.70 2.84
C HIS A 142 -8.60 -32.68 1.73
N GLY A 143 -8.93 -31.41 1.95
CA GLY A 143 -8.67 -30.30 1.03
C GLY A 143 -7.21 -29.86 1.04
N VAL A 144 -6.91 -28.83 0.25
CA VAL A 144 -5.56 -28.25 0.14
C VAL A 144 -5.62 -26.72 0.28
N PRO A 145 -4.65 -26.08 0.96
CA PRO A 145 -4.49 -24.63 0.91
C PRO A 145 -4.07 -24.18 -0.49
N ILE A 146 -4.39 -22.92 -0.78
CA ILE A 146 -3.95 -22.22 -1.98
C ILE A 146 -2.78 -21.33 -1.57
N LEU A 147 -1.62 -21.54 -2.20
CA LEU A 147 -0.37 -20.86 -1.90
C LEU A 147 0.03 -20.01 -3.09
N TRP A 148 0.32 -18.72 -2.88
CA TRP A 148 0.68 -17.80 -3.94
C TRP A 148 2.16 -17.43 -3.92
N VAL A 149 2.77 -17.43 -5.10
CA VAL A 149 4.12 -16.92 -5.36
C VAL A 149 3.99 -15.81 -6.40
N SER A 150 4.24 -14.58 -5.99
CA SER A 150 4.22 -13.40 -6.85
C SER A 150 5.56 -12.67 -6.78
N GLY A 151 5.95 -12.03 -7.88
CA GLY A 151 7.14 -11.18 -7.91
C GLY A 151 7.00 -10.02 -8.88
N ASN A 152 7.96 -9.11 -8.83
CA ASN A 152 8.11 -8.01 -9.81
C ASN A 152 6.85 -7.13 -9.87
N VAL A 153 6.33 -6.75 -8.70
CA VAL A 153 5.36 -5.65 -8.57
C VAL A 153 6.03 -4.32 -8.85
N HIS A 154 7.31 -4.20 -8.47
CA HIS A 154 8.21 -3.18 -8.95
C HIS A 154 8.96 -3.71 -10.18
N GLY A 155 8.81 -3.03 -11.32
CA GLY A 155 9.29 -3.54 -12.61
C GLY A 155 10.81 -3.68 -12.72
N ASN A 156 11.57 -2.85 -12.01
CA ASN A 156 13.03 -2.84 -11.94
C ASN A 156 13.64 -3.87 -10.95
N GLU A 157 12.83 -4.76 -10.37
CA GLU A 157 13.25 -5.78 -9.40
C GLU A 157 13.03 -7.19 -9.99
N PRO A 158 13.90 -7.66 -10.90
CA PRO A 158 13.57 -8.80 -11.75
C PRO A 158 13.78 -10.18 -11.13
N SER A 159 14.59 -10.33 -10.08
CA SER A 159 15.02 -11.66 -9.60
C SER A 159 13.88 -12.54 -9.07
N GLY A 160 12.84 -11.95 -8.49
CA GLY A 160 11.65 -12.68 -8.04
C GLY A 160 10.90 -13.39 -9.16
N THR A 161 10.90 -12.83 -10.38
CA THR A 161 10.29 -13.44 -11.58
C THR A 161 11.00 -14.72 -11.98
N ASP A 162 12.33 -14.67 -12.12
CA ASP A 162 13.15 -15.80 -12.53
C ASP A 162 13.11 -16.93 -11.48
N ALA A 163 13.11 -16.57 -10.20
CA ALA A 163 12.91 -17.51 -9.11
C ALA A 163 11.53 -18.20 -9.18
N ALA A 164 10.47 -17.44 -9.43
CA ALA A 164 9.11 -17.98 -9.57
C ALA A 164 8.98 -18.93 -10.77
N LEU A 165 9.66 -18.64 -11.89
CA LEU A 165 9.73 -19.53 -13.04
C LEU A 165 10.52 -20.83 -12.74
N ARG A 166 11.56 -20.75 -11.90
CA ARG A 166 12.27 -21.93 -11.40
C ARG A 166 11.40 -22.78 -10.49
N VAL A 167 10.62 -22.17 -9.59
CA VAL A 167 9.59 -22.87 -8.79
C VAL A 167 8.58 -23.56 -9.70
N LEU A 168 8.08 -22.87 -10.73
CA LEU A 168 7.12 -23.41 -11.70
C LEU A 168 7.66 -24.65 -12.43
N ARG A 169 8.89 -24.59 -12.95
CA ARG A 169 9.55 -25.76 -13.56
C ARG A 169 9.69 -26.89 -12.55
N GLY A 170 10.11 -26.57 -11.33
CA GLY A 170 10.26 -27.52 -10.24
C GLY A 170 8.97 -28.31 -9.99
N LEU A 171 7.86 -27.62 -9.76
CA LEU A 171 6.56 -28.25 -9.54
C LEU A 171 6.02 -28.97 -10.80
N GLY A 172 6.33 -28.43 -11.98
CA GLY A 172 5.92 -28.99 -13.26
C GLY A 172 6.60 -30.32 -13.60
N ASP A 173 7.84 -30.55 -13.18
CA ASP A 173 8.63 -31.67 -13.71
C ASP A 173 9.42 -32.49 -12.69
N ARG A 174 9.65 -31.99 -11.47
CA ARG A 174 10.36 -32.76 -10.43
C ARG A 174 9.53 -33.94 -9.90
N THR A 175 10.19 -35.03 -9.54
CA THR A 175 9.62 -36.26 -8.95
C THR A 175 10.22 -36.64 -7.62
N ASP A 176 11.24 -35.91 -7.15
CA ASP A 176 11.77 -36.10 -5.82
C ASP A 176 10.73 -35.79 -4.73
N CYS A 177 11.04 -36.26 -3.52
CA CYS A 177 10.10 -36.21 -2.42
C CYS A 177 9.71 -34.78 -2.01
N ALA A 178 10.59 -33.79 -2.20
CA ALA A 178 10.33 -32.40 -1.79
C ALA A 178 9.26 -31.78 -2.68
N ALA A 179 9.43 -31.89 -4.00
CA ALA A 179 8.41 -31.45 -4.96
C ALA A 179 7.09 -32.22 -4.80
N LYS A 180 7.17 -33.55 -4.58
CA LYS A 180 5.99 -34.39 -4.36
C LYS A 180 5.22 -33.98 -3.10
N ALA A 181 5.91 -33.64 -2.01
CA ALA A 181 5.26 -33.20 -0.77
C ALA A 181 4.43 -31.93 -0.98
N ILE A 182 4.94 -30.95 -1.75
CA ILE A 182 4.18 -29.73 -2.10
C ILE A 182 2.97 -30.10 -2.98
N LEU A 183 3.17 -30.81 -4.09
CA LEU A 183 2.11 -31.20 -5.02
C LEU A 183 1.00 -32.04 -4.36
N ASP A 184 1.37 -32.88 -3.39
CA ASP A 184 0.42 -33.72 -2.66
C ASP A 184 -0.43 -32.92 -1.68
N ASN A 185 0.06 -31.79 -1.17
CA ASN A 185 -0.55 -31.08 -0.04
C ASN A 185 -1.03 -29.66 -0.35
N ALA A 186 -0.75 -29.09 -1.52
CA ALA A 186 -1.11 -27.72 -1.85
C ALA A 186 -1.53 -27.54 -3.32
N LEU A 187 -2.26 -26.46 -3.58
CA LEU A 187 -2.41 -25.86 -4.92
C LEU A 187 -1.57 -24.58 -4.94
N VAL A 188 -0.61 -24.47 -5.87
CA VAL A 188 0.28 -23.30 -5.94
C VAL A 188 -0.11 -22.43 -7.14
N VAL A 189 -0.33 -21.14 -6.91
CA VAL A 189 -0.56 -20.13 -7.95
C VAL A 189 0.72 -19.31 -8.09
N ILE A 190 1.23 -19.21 -9.32
CA ILE A 190 2.48 -18.50 -9.64
C ILE A 190 2.14 -17.34 -10.57
N LEU A 191 2.49 -16.12 -10.15
CA LEU A 191 2.38 -14.88 -10.91
C LEU A 191 3.80 -14.29 -11.05
N PRO A 192 4.58 -14.68 -12.08
CA PRO A 192 5.98 -14.27 -12.17
C PRO A 192 6.17 -12.75 -12.27
N THR A 193 5.21 -12.05 -12.89
CA THR A 193 5.28 -10.61 -13.10
C THR A 193 3.94 -9.95 -12.79
N GLN A 194 3.95 -9.07 -11.78
CA GLN A 194 2.79 -8.27 -11.40
C GLN A 194 2.70 -6.95 -12.20
N ASN A 195 3.84 -6.39 -12.62
CA ASN A 195 3.93 -5.13 -13.36
C ASN A 195 4.72 -5.31 -14.67
N PRO A 196 4.11 -5.89 -15.72
CA PRO A 196 4.82 -6.18 -16.98
C PRO A 196 5.21 -4.91 -17.75
N ASP A 197 4.47 -3.81 -17.58
CA ASP A 197 4.81 -2.53 -18.22
C ASP A 197 6.05 -1.91 -17.58
N GLY A 198 6.10 -1.85 -16.25
CA GLY A 198 7.27 -1.38 -15.52
C GLY A 198 8.49 -2.27 -15.77
N ARG A 199 8.30 -3.59 -15.88
CA ARG A 199 9.39 -4.52 -16.22
C ARG A 199 10.02 -4.20 -17.55
N GLU A 200 9.20 -4.03 -18.59
CA GLU A 200 9.68 -3.71 -19.94
C GLU A 200 10.37 -2.34 -19.98
N ALA A 201 9.89 -1.38 -19.19
CA ALA A 201 10.48 -0.05 -19.09
C ALA A 201 11.72 -0.01 -18.16
N GLY A 202 11.99 -1.05 -17.38
CA GLY A 202 13.00 -1.03 -16.33
C GLY A 202 12.70 -0.03 -15.20
N THR A 203 11.42 0.24 -14.94
CA THR A 203 10.96 1.21 -13.93
C THR A 203 10.29 0.50 -12.76
N ARG A 204 10.40 1.08 -11.56
CA ARG A 204 9.64 0.61 -10.39
C ARG A 204 8.14 0.68 -10.64
N GLN A 205 7.69 1.84 -11.09
CA GLN A 205 6.27 2.13 -11.34
C GLN A 205 5.75 1.49 -12.64
N ASN A 206 4.43 1.43 -12.81
CA ASN A 206 3.80 1.07 -14.07
C ASN A 206 3.85 2.21 -15.12
N ALA A 207 3.20 2.04 -16.27
CA ALA A 207 3.19 3.03 -17.35
C ALA A 207 2.54 4.39 -16.99
N TYR A 208 1.72 4.43 -15.93
CA TYR A 208 1.14 5.64 -15.39
C TYR A 208 1.90 6.17 -14.17
N GLY A 209 3.11 5.70 -13.87
CA GLY A 209 3.86 6.19 -12.72
C GLY A 209 3.26 5.77 -11.37
N PHE A 210 2.43 4.72 -11.32
CA PHE A 210 1.94 4.18 -10.06
C PHE A 210 2.94 3.20 -9.47
N ASP A 211 3.31 3.39 -8.20
CA ASP A 211 3.86 2.32 -7.38
C ASP A 211 2.76 1.29 -7.12
N MET A 212 2.92 0.12 -7.74
CA MET A 212 1.94 -0.96 -7.71
C MET A 212 1.84 -1.63 -6.34
N ASN A 213 2.83 -1.43 -5.45
CA ASN A 213 2.79 -1.87 -4.06
C ASN A 213 2.25 -0.80 -3.11
N ARG A 214 1.49 0.17 -3.63
CA ARG A 214 0.73 1.19 -2.89
C ARG A 214 -0.74 1.30 -3.31
N ASP A 215 -1.15 0.59 -4.36
CA ASP A 215 -2.49 0.66 -4.95
C ASP A 215 -3.48 -0.40 -4.40
N TRP A 216 -3.03 -1.33 -3.57
CA TRP A 216 -3.79 -2.56 -3.28
C TRP A 216 -5.22 -2.36 -2.75
N PHE A 217 -5.44 -1.52 -1.73
CA PHE A 217 -6.80 -1.23 -1.25
C PHE A 217 -7.63 -0.40 -2.23
N ALA A 218 -6.97 0.53 -2.94
CA ALA A 218 -7.61 1.50 -3.81
C ALA A 218 -8.07 0.88 -5.14
N ARG A 219 -7.31 -0.11 -5.64
CA ARG A 219 -7.59 -0.89 -6.85
C ARG A 219 -7.82 0.01 -8.08
N THR A 220 -7.00 1.04 -8.23
CA THR A 220 -7.12 2.01 -9.33
C THR A 220 -6.52 1.44 -10.62
N GLN A 221 -5.46 0.64 -10.50
CA GLN A 221 -4.74 0.12 -11.66
C GLN A 221 -5.27 -1.25 -12.12
N PRO A 222 -5.34 -1.51 -13.44
CA PRO A 222 -5.87 -2.77 -13.97
C PRO A 222 -5.07 -4.01 -13.53
N GLU A 223 -3.77 -3.86 -13.30
CA GLU A 223 -2.88 -4.91 -12.80
C GLU A 223 -3.28 -5.34 -11.37
N THR A 224 -3.38 -4.38 -10.44
CA THR A 224 -3.84 -4.61 -9.05
C THR A 224 -5.25 -5.18 -9.05
N ASP A 225 -6.12 -4.58 -9.86
CA ASP A 225 -7.53 -4.89 -9.85
C ASP A 225 -7.82 -6.32 -10.35
N GLY A 226 -7.13 -6.71 -11.40
CA GLY A 226 -7.11 -8.07 -11.94
C GLY A 226 -6.56 -9.09 -10.94
N LYS A 227 -5.42 -8.74 -10.30
CA LYS A 227 -4.77 -9.59 -9.29
C LYS A 227 -5.71 -9.87 -8.13
N LEU A 228 -6.37 -8.85 -7.58
CA LEU A 228 -7.33 -9.04 -6.49
C LEU A 228 -8.59 -9.80 -6.93
N ALA A 229 -9.05 -9.64 -8.18
CA ALA A 229 -10.13 -10.49 -8.71
C ALA A 229 -9.72 -11.97 -8.77
N MET A 230 -8.46 -12.26 -9.12
CA MET A 230 -7.92 -13.62 -9.11
C MET A 230 -7.73 -14.15 -7.69
N LEU A 231 -7.30 -13.32 -6.73
CA LEU A 231 -7.26 -13.68 -5.30
C LEU A 231 -8.65 -14.00 -4.75
N THR A 232 -9.70 -13.27 -5.13
CA THR A 232 -11.08 -13.64 -4.75
C THR A 232 -11.47 -15.00 -5.32
N ARG A 233 -11.02 -15.33 -6.54
CA ARG A 233 -11.28 -16.61 -7.18
C ARG A 233 -10.49 -17.77 -6.56
N PHE A 234 -9.24 -17.53 -6.17
CA PHE A 234 -8.33 -18.50 -5.55
C PHE A 234 -7.74 -17.89 -4.27
N PRO A 235 -8.53 -17.83 -3.18
CA PRO A 235 -8.15 -17.10 -1.98
C PRO A 235 -6.92 -17.71 -1.30
N PRO A 236 -5.87 -16.91 -1.02
CA PRO A 236 -4.63 -17.40 -0.45
C PRO A 236 -4.81 -17.80 1.01
N ALA A 237 -4.13 -18.88 1.42
CA ALA A 237 -3.70 -19.08 2.81
C ALA A 237 -2.27 -18.54 3.03
N LEU A 238 -1.49 -18.45 1.96
CA LEU A 238 -0.14 -17.90 1.90
C LEU A 238 -0.04 -17.01 0.65
N TYR A 239 0.56 -15.83 0.79
CA TYR A 239 0.88 -14.94 -0.32
C TYR A 239 2.31 -14.41 -0.18
N ILE A 240 3.18 -14.80 -1.11
CA ILE A 240 4.55 -14.29 -1.20
C ILE A 240 4.58 -13.14 -2.19
N ASP A 241 5.09 -11.99 -1.77
CA ASP A 241 5.42 -10.85 -2.62
C ASP A 241 6.95 -10.67 -2.65
N ALA A 242 7.57 -11.02 -3.78
CA ALA A 242 9.03 -10.99 -3.93
C ALA A 242 9.51 -9.69 -4.58
N HIS A 243 10.40 -9.00 -3.87
CA HIS A 243 10.96 -7.68 -4.14
C HIS A 243 12.51 -7.67 -4.09
N GLU A 244 13.08 -6.54 -4.48
CA GLU A 244 14.48 -6.20 -4.23
C GLU A 244 14.63 -4.83 -3.56
N MET A 245 15.61 -4.70 -2.67
CA MET A 245 15.93 -3.46 -1.95
C MET A 245 17.38 -3.04 -2.15
N GLY A 246 17.81 -1.90 -1.63
CA GLY A 246 19.22 -1.51 -1.61
C GLY A 246 20.11 -2.46 -0.79
N GLY A 247 21.38 -2.60 -1.18
CA GLY A 247 22.38 -3.38 -0.43
C GLY A 247 22.49 -4.84 -0.90
N THR A 248 23.00 -5.73 -0.04
CA THR A 248 23.29 -7.14 -0.37
C THR A 248 22.55 -8.16 0.50
N SER A 249 22.03 -7.74 1.65
CA SER A 249 21.33 -8.61 2.61
C SER A 249 19.97 -9.06 2.09
N TYR A 250 19.30 -9.95 2.81
CA TYR A 250 17.95 -10.41 2.51
C TYR A 250 17.01 -10.10 3.68
N PHE A 251 15.83 -9.55 3.41
CA PHE A 251 14.77 -9.47 4.40
C PHE A 251 13.62 -10.42 4.08
N PHE A 252 13.15 -11.09 5.13
CA PHE A 252 11.87 -11.77 5.19
C PHE A 252 11.30 -11.58 6.59
N PRO A 253 9.96 -11.63 6.75
CA PRO A 253 9.36 -11.38 8.05
C PRO A 253 9.76 -12.46 9.06
N PRO A 254 9.84 -12.14 10.36
CA PRO A 254 8.95 -11.20 11.07
C PRO A 254 9.08 -9.71 10.70
N ASN A 255 7.94 -9.04 10.53
CA ASN A 255 7.85 -7.60 10.26
C ASN A 255 8.24 -6.76 11.50
N ALA A 256 8.60 -5.51 11.23
CA ALA A 256 8.69 -4.47 12.25
C ALA A 256 7.29 -4.07 12.76
N ASP A 257 7.26 -3.41 13.91
CA ASP A 257 6.07 -2.64 14.30
C ASP A 257 6.04 -1.36 13.44
N PRO A 258 4.86 -0.77 13.13
CA PRO A 258 3.52 -1.23 13.47
C PRO A 258 2.99 -2.39 12.62
N ILE A 259 2.10 -3.18 13.23
CA ILE A 259 1.17 -4.06 12.52
C ILE A 259 -0.25 -3.50 12.68
N TYR A 260 -1.04 -3.48 11.61
CA TYR A 260 -2.41 -2.98 11.68
C TYR A 260 -3.24 -3.78 12.69
N HIS A 261 -3.93 -3.08 13.60
CA HIS A 261 -4.56 -3.68 14.78
C HIS A 261 -5.66 -4.71 14.47
N GLU A 262 -6.30 -4.64 13.30
CA GLU A 262 -7.29 -5.63 12.85
C GLU A 262 -6.67 -6.82 12.12
N THR A 263 -5.34 -6.90 12.02
CA THR A 263 -4.68 -8.06 11.45
C THR A 263 -4.89 -9.27 12.36
N PRO A 264 -5.36 -10.42 11.83
CA PRO A 264 -5.57 -11.61 12.66
C PRO A 264 -4.26 -12.10 13.31
N GLU A 265 -4.26 -12.24 14.64
CA GLU A 265 -3.08 -12.68 15.40
C GLU A 265 -2.53 -14.03 14.93
N GLN A 266 -3.41 -14.96 14.54
CA GLN A 266 -2.97 -16.26 14.02
C GLN A 266 -2.23 -16.14 12.67
N ALA A 267 -2.55 -15.14 11.85
CA ALA A 267 -1.80 -14.89 10.61
C ALA A 267 -0.39 -14.36 10.94
N ILE A 268 -0.26 -13.48 11.93
CA ILE A 268 1.05 -13.03 12.45
C ILE A 268 1.86 -14.21 13.02
N GLY A 269 1.21 -15.09 13.78
CA GLY A 269 1.83 -16.32 14.26
C GLY A 269 2.33 -17.24 13.14
N TRP A 270 1.62 -17.35 12.02
CA TRP A 270 2.13 -18.07 10.84
C TRP A 270 3.35 -17.39 10.22
N ILE A 271 3.26 -16.09 10.01
CA ILE A 271 4.34 -15.28 9.44
C ILE A 271 5.61 -15.46 10.28
N ASN A 272 5.50 -15.36 11.60
CA ASN A 272 6.66 -15.39 12.49
C ASN A 272 7.17 -16.81 12.76
N ASP A 273 6.28 -17.70 13.21
CA ASP A 273 6.69 -18.96 13.85
C ASP A 273 6.70 -20.15 12.89
N LEU A 274 5.97 -20.06 11.78
CA LEU A 274 5.95 -21.11 10.75
C LEU A 274 6.88 -20.77 9.59
N TYR A 275 6.65 -19.63 8.94
CA TYR A 275 7.35 -19.27 7.71
C TYR A 275 8.68 -18.58 7.99
N GLY A 276 8.67 -17.50 8.78
CA GLY A 276 9.87 -16.75 9.18
C GLY A 276 10.91 -17.63 9.85
N ALA A 277 10.48 -18.46 10.82
CA ALA A 277 11.35 -19.42 11.49
C ALA A 277 11.98 -20.45 10.52
N SER A 278 11.22 -20.93 9.53
CA SER A 278 11.74 -21.88 8.53
C SER A 278 12.79 -21.26 7.61
N MET A 279 12.56 -20.01 7.17
CA MET A 279 13.51 -19.26 6.35
C MET A 279 14.78 -18.91 7.14
N ALA A 280 14.63 -18.40 8.37
CA ALA A 280 15.75 -18.07 9.25
C ALA A 280 16.64 -19.29 9.52
N ALA A 281 16.04 -20.45 9.78
CA ALA A 281 16.79 -21.69 9.97
C ALA A 281 17.59 -22.07 8.72
N GLU A 282 17.01 -21.96 7.53
CA GLU A 282 17.68 -22.30 6.27
C GLU A 282 18.79 -21.30 5.91
N PHE A 283 18.55 -20.00 6.07
CA PHE A 283 19.54 -18.96 5.79
C PHE A 283 20.73 -19.06 6.73
N THR A 284 20.48 -19.23 8.04
CA THR A 284 21.53 -19.48 9.05
C THR A 284 22.35 -20.72 8.67
N ARG A 285 21.69 -21.80 8.27
CA ARG A 285 22.34 -23.06 7.88
C ARG A 285 23.23 -22.91 6.64
N ARG A 286 22.90 -22.01 5.71
CA ARG A 286 23.68 -21.73 4.50
C ARG A 286 24.70 -20.61 4.67
N GLY A 287 24.68 -19.88 5.80
CA GLY A 287 25.51 -18.70 6.01
C GLY A 287 25.11 -17.53 5.10
N ILE A 288 23.84 -17.45 4.71
CA ILE A 288 23.30 -16.32 3.93
C ILE A 288 22.88 -15.24 4.93
N ASP A 289 23.35 -14.01 4.69
CA ASP A 289 23.03 -12.86 5.52
C ASP A 289 21.55 -12.46 5.37
N PHE A 290 20.89 -12.19 6.50
CA PHE A 290 19.50 -11.74 6.52
C PHE A 290 19.19 -10.89 7.75
N PHE A 291 18.11 -10.11 7.66
CA PHE A 291 17.54 -9.39 8.79
C PHE A 291 16.01 -9.52 8.85
N ASN A 292 15.43 -9.22 10.01
CA ASN A 292 13.99 -9.17 10.29
C ASN A 292 13.72 -8.16 11.42
N ARG A 293 12.45 -7.82 11.65
CA ARG A 293 11.99 -6.93 12.75
C ARG A 293 12.58 -5.51 12.73
N ASP A 294 12.89 -4.98 11.55
CA ASP A 294 13.59 -3.68 11.41
C ASP A 294 12.82 -2.67 10.56
N VAL A 295 13.05 -2.61 9.25
CA VAL A 295 12.53 -1.51 8.40
C VAL A 295 11.07 -1.69 7.95
N TYR A 296 10.65 -2.92 7.64
CA TYR A 296 9.40 -3.18 6.93
C TYR A 296 8.26 -3.56 7.89
N ASP A 297 7.25 -2.71 7.96
CA ASP A 297 6.06 -2.87 8.81
C ASP A 297 4.93 -3.67 8.12
N LEU A 298 3.80 -3.89 8.80
CA LEU A 298 2.58 -4.52 8.24
C LEU A 298 1.33 -3.68 8.60
N PHE A 299 1.45 -2.36 8.46
CA PHE A 299 0.43 -1.40 8.90
C PHE A 299 -0.47 -0.93 7.76
N TYR A 300 0.12 -0.38 6.69
CA TYR A 300 -0.64 0.27 5.64
C TYR A 300 -1.31 -0.74 4.70
N GLN A 301 -2.61 -0.58 4.48
CA GLN A 301 -3.40 -1.41 3.56
C GLN A 301 -3.12 -1.12 2.06
N GLY A 302 -2.05 -0.40 1.73
CA GLY A 302 -1.56 -0.26 0.36
C GLY A 302 -0.61 -1.38 -0.08
N TYR A 303 -0.09 -2.19 0.84
CA TYR A 303 0.93 -3.20 0.54
C TYR A 303 0.35 -4.56 0.12
N GLY A 304 1.16 -5.29 -0.63
CA GLY A 304 0.86 -6.63 -1.12
C GLY A 304 0.96 -7.75 -0.10
N ASP A 305 1.53 -7.52 1.07
CA ASP A 305 1.45 -8.41 2.22
C ASP A 305 0.25 -8.09 3.12
N SER A 306 -0.02 -6.80 3.35
CA SER A 306 -1.06 -6.32 4.26
C SER A 306 -2.47 -6.68 3.75
N VAL A 307 -2.77 -6.45 2.47
CA VAL A 307 -4.11 -6.73 1.92
C VAL A 307 -4.46 -8.22 1.90
N PRO A 308 -3.58 -9.15 1.47
CA PRO A 308 -3.85 -10.58 1.65
C PRO A 308 -4.03 -10.98 3.11
N THR A 309 -3.29 -10.37 4.02
CA THR A 309 -3.39 -10.70 5.45
C THR A 309 -4.73 -10.24 6.03
N SER A 310 -5.10 -8.96 5.92
CA SER A 310 -6.34 -8.42 6.49
C SER A 310 -7.59 -8.80 5.67
N GLY A 311 -7.48 -8.90 4.35
CA GLY A 311 -8.60 -9.18 3.45
C GLY A 311 -8.90 -10.67 3.19
N PHE A 312 -7.89 -11.54 3.35
CA PHE A 312 -8.00 -12.98 3.07
C PHE A 312 -7.61 -13.87 4.25
N HIS A 313 -7.14 -13.31 5.36
CA HIS A 313 -6.58 -14.06 6.50
C HIS A 313 -5.43 -14.98 6.07
N ALA A 314 -4.66 -14.55 5.06
CA ALA A 314 -3.47 -15.25 4.62
C ALA A 314 -2.26 -14.86 5.48
N ALA A 315 -1.20 -15.65 5.44
CA ALA A 315 0.13 -15.11 5.69
C ALA A 315 0.59 -14.36 4.42
N GLY A 316 0.36 -13.05 4.36
CA GLY A 316 0.98 -12.19 3.35
C GLY A 316 2.39 -11.82 3.80
N MET A 317 3.37 -11.97 2.93
CA MET A 317 4.78 -11.75 3.27
C MET A 317 5.53 -11.07 2.13
N THR A 318 6.18 -9.95 2.46
CA THR A 318 7.15 -9.26 1.61
C THR A 318 8.53 -9.88 1.79
N PHE A 319 9.21 -10.20 0.68
CA PHE A 319 10.60 -10.64 0.66
C PHE A 319 11.46 -9.64 -0.10
N GLU A 320 12.55 -9.17 0.49
CA GLU A 320 13.39 -8.11 -0.08
C GLU A 320 14.82 -8.60 -0.26
N LYS A 321 15.25 -8.80 -1.51
CA LYS A 321 16.65 -9.17 -1.81
C LYS A 321 17.48 -7.94 -2.14
N GLY A 322 18.65 -7.80 -1.52
CA GLY A 322 19.61 -6.76 -1.85
C GLY A 322 20.00 -6.75 -3.34
N ASN A 323 19.74 -5.62 -4.00
CA ASN A 323 19.88 -5.44 -5.44
C ASN A 323 21.34 -5.32 -5.92
N SER A 324 22.28 -5.07 -5.00
CA SER A 324 23.73 -5.02 -5.25
C SER A 324 24.38 -6.41 -5.33
N SER A 325 23.67 -7.47 -4.95
CA SER A 325 24.17 -8.84 -5.12
C SER A 325 24.22 -9.25 -6.61
N PRO A 326 25.17 -10.12 -7.00
CA PRO A 326 25.20 -10.71 -8.34
C PRO A 326 23.85 -11.33 -8.72
N TYR A 327 23.41 -11.13 -9.97
CA TYR A 327 22.09 -11.57 -10.40
C TYR A 327 21.78 -13.08 -10.16
N PRO A 328 22.71 -14.02 -10.43
CA PRO A 328 22.48 -15.43 -10.13
C PRO A 328 22.22 -15.71 -8.63
N GLU A 329 22.93 -15.01 -7.74
CA GLU A 329 22.74 -15.11 -6.28
C GLU A 329 21.34 -14.61 -5.89
N LYS A 330 20.92 -13.46 -6.44
CA LYS A 330 19.57 -12.93 -6.19
C LYS A 330 18.49 -13.94 -6.55
N VAL A 331 18.61 -14.60 -7.69
CA VAL A 331 17.65 -15.62 -8.14
C VAL A 331 17.69 -16.89 -7.29
N GLU A 332 18.87 -17.36 -6.88
CA GLU A 332 18.98 -18.53 -5.99
C GLU A 332 18.35 -18.28 -4.63
N GLU A 333 18.62 -17.13 -4.01
CA GLU A 333 18.07 -16.81 -2.68
C GLU A 333 16.56 -16.53 -2.72
N GLN A 334 16.07 -15.86 -3.77
CA GLN A 334 14.63 -15.73 -4.02
C GLN A 334 13.96 -17.09 -4.23
N TYR A 335 14.59 -17.99 -4.99
CA TYR A 335 14.07 -19.35 -5.16
C TYR A 335 14.04 -20.11 -3.82
N LEU A 336 15.08 -19.94 -3.00
CA LEU A 336 15.20 -20.61 -1.71
C LEU A 336 14.07 -20.21 -0.75
N THR A 337 13.79 -18.92 -0.57
CA THR A 337 12.69 -18.46 0.30
C THR A 337 11.34 -18.94 -0.20
N GLN A 338 11.07 -18.80 -1.51
CA GLN A 338 9.83 -19.29 -2.12
C GLN A 338 9.64 -20.80 -1.89
N TRP A 339 10.68 -21.61 -2.12
CA TRP A 339 10.61 -23.06 -2.00
C TRP A 339 10.47 -23.54 -0.54
N VAL A 340 11.21 -22.93 0.39
CA VAL A 340 11.11 -23.22 1.84
C VAL A 340 9.70 -22.91 2.35
N THR A 341 9.16 -21.75 2.00
CA THR A 341 7.84 -21.30 2.47
C THR A 341 6.72 -22.20 1.93
N LEU A 342 6.77 -22.58 0.64
CA LEU A 342 5.84 -23.56 0.07
C LEU A 342 5.93 -24.92 0.77
N SER A 343 7.15 -25.38 1.08
CA SER A 343 7.39 -26.65 1.77
C SER A 343 6.85 -26.63 3.20
N ALA A 344 7.06 -25.54 3.94
CA ALA A 344 6.53 -25.37 5.30
C ALA A 344 5.00 -25.39 5.34
N ALA A 345 4.34 -24.71 4.39
CA ALA A 345 2.89 -24.74 4.25
C ALA A 345 2.38 -26.16 3.93
N ALA A 346 3.02 -26.85 2.99
CA ALA A 346 2.66 -28.20 2.59
C ALA A 346 2.79 -29.21 3.73
N ALA A 347 3.87 -29.12 4.51
CA ALA A 347 4.08 -29.96 5.70
C ALA A 347 3.02 -29.72 6.80
N ASN A 348 2.44 -28.51 6.84
CA ASN A 348 1.45 -28.09 7.84
C ASN A 348 0.02 -27.97 7.30
N ARG A 349 -0.29 -28.61 6.16
CA ARG A 349 -1.58 -28.52 5.43
C ARG A 349 -2.82 -28.46 6.31
N ARG A 350 -2.98 -29.43 7.22
CA ARG A 350 -4.17 -29.55 8.07
C ARG A 350 -4.25 -28.40 9.08
N ARG A 351 -3.11 -28.03 9.69
CA ARG A 351 -3.02 -26.91 10.62
C ARG A 351 -3.42 -25.61 9.93
N VAL A 352 -2.79 -25.31 8.79
CA VAL A 352 -3.07 -24.12 7.98
C VAL A 352 -4.56 -24.01 7.64
N LEU A 353 -5.19 -25.07 7.10
CA LEU A 353 -6.61 -25.03 6.75
C LEU A 353 -7.55 -24.88 7.97
N THR A 354 -7.18 -25.48 9.10
CA THR A 354 -7.99 -25.43 10.33
C THR A 354 -7.94 -24.05 10.96
N GLU A 355 -6.74 -23.48 11.09
CA GLU A 355 -6.53 -22.14 11.66
C GLU A 355 -7.07 -21.05 10.71
N TRP A 356 -7.00 -21.24 9.38
CA TRP A 356 -7.62 -20.32 8.41
C TRP A 356 -9.13 -20.19 8.59
N ARG A 357 -9.79 -21.34 8.78
CA ARG A 357 -11.22 -21.42 9.11
C ARG A 357 -11.51 -20.70 10.43
N GLN A 358 -10.68 -20.93 11.44
CA GLN A 358 -10.86 -20.35 12.76
C GLN A 358 -10.80 -18.82 12.72
N MET A 359 -9.81 -18.23 12.07
CA MET A 359 -9.72 -16.77 11.90
C MET A 359 -10.99 -16.16 11.27
N THR A 360 -11.55 -16.84 10.27
CA THR A 360 -12.80 -16.40 9.63
C THR A 360 -14.00 -16.44 10.59
N VAL A 361 -14.11 -17.50 11.40
CA VAL A 361 -15.19 -17.63 12.40
C VAL A 361 -15.03 -16.58 13.50
N ASP A 362 -13.81 -16.31 13.93
CA ASP A 362 -13.52 -15.32 14.96
C ASP A 362 -13.79 -13.90 14.47
N ALA A 363 -13.39 -13.55 13.25
CA ALA A 363 -13.74 -12.29 12.60
C ALA A 363 -15.25 -12.03 12.62
N HIS A 364 -16.06 -13.04 12.27
CA HIS A 364 -17.52 -12.95 12.34
C HIS A 364 -18.05 -12.77 13.76
N ARG A 365 -17.51 -13.52 14.74
CA ARG A 365 -17.89 -13.39 16.16
C ARG A 365 -17.56 -12.00 16.71
N GLN A 366 -16.37 -11.49 16.41
CA GLN A 366 -15.94 -10.14 16.76
C GLN A 366 -16.88 -9.10 16.14
N GLY A 367 -17.25 -9.26 14.86
CA GLY A 367 -18.18 -8.39 14.17
C GLY A 367 -19.59 -8.36 14.77
N VAL A 368 -20.11 -9.51 15.21
CA VAL A 368 -21.38 -9.60 15.96
C VAL A 368 -21.26 -8.89 17.33
N ALA A 369 -20.13 -9.07 18.01
CA ALA A 369 -19.83 -8.41 19.29
C ALA A 369 -19.50 -6.92 19.14
N GLY A 370 -19.26 -6.45 17.92
CA GLY A 370 -18.77 -5.13 17.59
C GLY A 370 -17.39 -4.83 18.17
N LYS A 371 -16.55 -5.87 18.35
CA LYS A 371 -15.25 -5.75 18.99
C LYS A 371 -14.21 -5.23 17.99
N LEU A 372 -13.55 -4.14 18.36
CA LEU A 372 -12.31 -3.70 17.73
C LEU A 372 -11.14 -4.45 18.38
N GLU A 373 -10.18 -4.87 17.58
CA GLU A 373 -8.96 -5.50 18.11
C GLU A 373 -7.98 -4.41 18.60
N PRO A 374 -7.23 -4.64 19.69
CA PRO A 374 -6.30 -3.65 20.23
C PRO A 374 -5.02 -3.54 19.41
N ASN A 375 -4.31 -2.42 19.54
CA ASN A 375 -2.91 -2.35 19.13
C ASN A 375 -2.06 -3.33 19.95
N GLN A 376 -1.01 -3.88 19.34
CA GLN A 376 -0.10 -4.87 19.92
C GLN A 376 1.36 -4.44 19.72
N ILE A 377 2.25 -5.02 20.52
CA ILE A 377 3.70 -4.85 20.39
C ILE A 377 4.28 -6.19 19.97
N TYR A 378 4.90 -6.25 18.79
CA TYR A 378 5.57 -7.45 18.30
C TYR A 378 7.09 -7.38 18.47
N ASN A 379 7.65 -6.16 18.59
CA ASN A 379 9.09 -5.92 18.68
C ASN A 379 9.43 -5.11 19.95
N PRO A 380 9.77 -5.77 21.07
CA PRO A 380 10.24 -5.07 22.27
C PRO A 380 11.51 -4.26 21.99
N PRO A 381 11.70 -3.07 22.60
CA PRO A 381 10.95 -2.52 23.74
C PRO A 381 9.87 -1.48 23.39
N ASN A 382 9.27 -1.55 22.18
CA ASN A 382 8.26 -0.59 21.73
C ASN A 382 7.13 -0.36 22.74
N GLN A 383 6.53 0.83 22.72
CA GLN A 383 5.42 1.23 23.57
C GLN A 383 4.29 1.80 22.72
N ILE A 384 3.04 1.49 23.07
CA ILE A 384 1.88 1.99 22.34
C ILE A 384 1.56 3.41 22.84
N ASP A 385 1.67 4.40 21.96
CA ASP A 385 1.34 5.80 22.23
C ASP A 385 -0.17 6.04 22.15
N ARG A 386 -0.82 5.38 21.18
CA ARG A 386 -2.24 5.54 20.90
C ARG A 386 -2.94 4.20 20.90
N GLN A 387 -3.82 3.98 21.87
CA GLN A 387 -4.60 2.75 21.95
C GLN A 387 -5.90 2.85 21.16
N VAL A 388 -6.31 1.73 20.57
CA VAL A 388 -7.66 1.56 20.00
C VAL A 388 -8.70 1.75 21.12
N PRO A 389 -9.68 2.66 20.96
CA PRO A 389 -10.67 2.92 22.00
C PRO A 389 -11.57 1.70 22.25
N ASP A 390 -11.99 1.50 23.51
CA ASP A 390 -12.98 0.48 23.90
C ASP A 390 -14.41 0.92 23.51
N ARG A 391 -14.63 1.07 22.19
CA ARG A 391 -15.94 1.35 21.60
C ARG A 391 -16.38 0.20 20.74
N LYS A 392 -17.70 0.04 20.64
CA LYS A 392 -18.29 -1.00 19.80
C LYS A 392 -18.61 -0.46 18.42
N VAL A 393 -18.30 -1.24 17.39
CA VAL A 393 -18.69 -0.95 16.01
C VAL A 393 -19.30 -2.21 15.39
N ARG A 394 -20.60 -2.17 15.07
CA ARG A 394 -21.33 -3.31 14.47
C ARG A 394 -21.78 -3.03 13.04
N HIS A 395 -21.96 -1.76 12.72
CA HIS A 395 -22.60 -1.31 11.51
C HIS A 395 -21.86 -0.10 10.93
N TYR A 396 -21.71 -0.10 9.61
CA TYR A 396 -21.36 1.07 8.82
C TYR A 396 -22.50 1.41 7.88
N PHE A 397 -22.62 2.70 7.58
CA PHE A 397 -23.64 3.24 6.69
C PHE A 397 -23.02 4.22 5.70
N LEU A 398 -23.43 4.17 4.44
CA LEU A 398 -23.05 5.11 3.39
C LEU A 398 -24.31 5.67 2.73
N GLN A 399 -24.43 7.00 2.69
CA GLN A 399 -25.62 7.67 2.20
C GLN A 399 -25.45 8.05 0.71
N GLU A 400 -26.33 7.52 -0.15
CA GLU A 400 -26.38 7.85 -1.60
C GLU A 400 -27.44 8.92 -1.91
N GLY A 401 -27.88 9.67 -0.89
CA GLY A 401 -28.99 10.62 -1.02
C GLY A 401 -28.65 11.87 -1.80
N ASP A 402 -27.36 12.25 -1.81
CA ASP A 402 -26.83 13.35 -2.59
C ASP A 402 -26.51 12.87 -4.03
N PRO A 403 -27.22 13.36 -5.06
CA PRO A 403 -26.92 13.01 -6.44
C PRO A 403 -25.49 13.34 -6.87
N ALA A 404 -24.89 14.41 -6.31
CA ALA A 404 -23.55 14.87 -6.63
C ALA A 404 -22.45 13.90 -6.17
N LYS A 405 -22.73 13.07 -5.14
CA LYS A 405 -21.79 12.10 -4.56
C LYS A 405 -22.07 10.64 -4.94
N ARG A 406 -23.02 10.43 -5.86
CA ARG A 406 -23.54 9.10 -6.17
C ARG A 406 -22.45 8.15 -6.68
N ASP A 407 -21.57 8.63 -7.55
CA ASP A 407 -20.55 7.79 -8.18
C ASP A 407 -19.40 7.47 -7.23
N GLU A 408 -19.06 8.38 -6.33
CA GLU A 408 -18.11 8.18 -5.22
C GLU A 408 -18.63 7.12 -4.25
N VAL A 409 -19.89 7.24 -3.79
CA VAL A 409 -20.51 6.23 -2.91
C VAL A 409 -20.53 4.86 -3.58
N ARG A 410 -20.89 4.80 -4.87
CA ARG A 410 -20.89 3.56 -5.65
C ARG A 410 -19.49 2.98 -5.82
N THR A 411 -18.48 3.81 -5.97
CA THR A 411 -17.08 3.38 -6.05
C THR A 411 -16.63 2.72 -4.75
N VAL A 412 -16.94 3.31 -3.59
CA VAL A 412 -16.67 2.71 -2.27
C VAL A 412 -17.40 1.37 -2.12
N VAL A 413 -18.71 1.32 -2.40
CA VAL A 413 -19.50 0.09 -2.33
C VAL A 413 -18.95 -0.99 -3.27
N ARG A 414 -18.55 -0.62 -4.48
CA ARG A 414 -17.98 -1.55 -5.45
C ARG A 414 -16.62 -2.09 -4.99
N ARG A 415 -15.74 -1.24 -4.44
CA ARG A 415 -14.44 -1.67 -3.85
C ARG A 415 -14.68 -2.73 -2.76
N LEU A 416 -15.66 -2.52 -1.88
CA LEU A 416 -16.06 -3.49 -0.84
C LEU A 416 -16.59 -4.80 -1.43
N GLN A 417 -17.57 -4.74 -2.36
CA GLN A 417 -18.17 -5.94 -2.97
C GLN A 417 -17.13 -6.80 -3.68
N ARG A 418 -16.13 -6.18 -4.30
CA ARG A 418 -15.04 -6.87 -4.99
C ARG A 418 -13.99 -7.49 -4.07
N MET A 419 -14.13 -7.27 -2.77
CA MET A 419 -13.39 -7.98 -1.71
C MET A 419 -14.30 -8.98 -0.96
N GLY A 420 -15.50 -9.25 -1.49
CA GLY A 420 -16.44 -10.22 -0.93
C GLY A 420 -17.29 -9.69 0.23
N VAL A 421 -17.28 -8.38 0.47
CA VAL A 421 -18.14 -7.76 1.50
C VAL A 421 -19.59 -7.76 1.01
N ARG A 422 -20.50 -8.30 1.83
CA ARG A 422 -21.94 -8.16 1.61
C ARG A 422 -22.37 -6.75 2.00
N VAL A 423 -23.04 -6.08 1.07
CA VAL A 423 -23.65 -4.78 1.25
C VAL A 423 -25.16 -4.93 1.07
N GLU A 424 -25.93 -4.34 1.97
CA GLU A 424 -27.39 -4.30 1.91
C GLU A 424 -27.86 -2.85 1.80
N ARG A 425 -29.13 -2.64 1.44
CA ARG A 425 -29.73 -1.31 1.30
C ARG A 425 -31.00 -1.21 2.12
N LEU A 426 -31.13 -0.18 2.94
CA LEU A 426 -32.32 0.03 3.78
C LEU A 426 -33.57 0.18 2.92
N VAL A 427 -34.63 -0.55 3.22
CA VAL A 427 -35.92 -0.43 2.50
C VAL A 427 -36.87 0.59 3.14
N ARG A 428 -36.56 1.05 4.35
CA ARG A 428 -37.32 2.03 5.13
C ARG A 428 -36.35 2.79 6.03
N PRO A 429 -36.68 4.03 6.46
CA PRO A 429 -35.82 4.78 7.36
C PRO A 429 -35.48 3.99 8.63
N LEU A 430 -34.27 4.21 9.16
CA LEU A 430 -33.74 3.55 10.34
C LEU A 430 -33.24 4.61 11.33
N THR A 431 -33.85 4.68 12.50
CA THR A 431 -33.31 5.46 13.61
C THR A 431 -32.20 4.68 14.29
N VAL A 432 -31.01 5.28 14.35
CA VAL A 432 -29.80 4.76 14.96
C VAL A 432 -29.49 5.62 16.19
N PRO A 433 -29.44 5.04 17.41
CA PRO A 433 -29.36 5.81 18.65
C PRO A 433 -27.95 6.38 18.93
N ASP A 434 -26.92 5.72 18.41
CA ASP A 434 -25.49 5.98 18.62
C ASP A 434 -24.78 6.13 17.27
N PHE A 435 -25.42 6.83 16.32
CA PHE A 435 -24.81 7.07 15.03
C PHE A 435 -23.66 8.04 15.19
N ARG A 436 -22.48 7.63 14.76
CA ARG A 436 -21.29 8.48 14.68
C ARG A 436 -21.02 8.79 13.21
N PRO A 437 -21.43 9.98 12.71
CA PRO A 437 -21.06 10.40 11.38
C PRO A 437 -19.54 10.54 11.26
N TYR A 438 -19.03 10.39 10.05
CA TYR A 438 -17.60 10.55 9.79
C TYR A 438 -17.11 11.95 10.15
N GLY A 439 -16.11 12.04 11.01
CA GLY A 439 -15.54 13.32 11.43
C GLY A 439 -16.36 14.08 12.49
N GLU A 440 -17.43 13.49 13.01
CA GLU A 440 -18.39 14.18 13.89
C GLU A 440 -18.67 13.40 15.18
N ALA A 441 -19.27 14.09 16.15
CA ALA A 441 -19.66 13.50 17.42
C ALA A 441 -20.82 12.50 17.26
N GLU A 442 -20.86 11.51 18.15
CA GLU A 442 -21.94 10.52 18.19
C GLU A 442 -23.27 11.16 18.61
N GLY A 443 -24.36 10.75 17.97
CA GLY A 443 -25.71 11.18 18.29
C GLY A 443 -26.80 10.29 17.71
N LYS A 444 -28.04 10.62 18.02
CA LYS A 444 -29.20 9.92 17.45
C LYS A 444 -29.52 10.49 16.06
N GLU A 445 -29.53 9.64 15.04
CA GLU A 445 -29.88 10.03 13.66
C GLU A 445 -30.93 9.09 13.07
N THR A 446 -31.75 9.59 12.14
CA THR A 446 -32.63 8.73 11.33
C THR A 446 -32.12 8.69 9.90
N LEU A 447 -31.52 7.57 9.54
CA LEU A 447 -30.99 7.31 8.21
C LEU A 447 -32.14 7.04 7.24
N PRO A 448 -32.16 7.63 6.04
CA PRO A 448 -33.25 7.45 5.10
C PRO A 448 -33.30 6.04 4.51
N ALA A 449 -34.45 5.68 3.93
CA ALA A 449 -34.51 4.53 3.02
C ALA A 449 -33.53 4.74 1.87
N GLY A 450 -32.91 3.66 1.40
CA GLY A 450 -31.92 3.72 0.34
C GLY A 450 -30.48 3.89 0.82
N THR A 451 -30.21 4.14 2.10
CA THR A 451 -28.85 4.12 2.67
C THR A 451 -28.24 2.72 2.55
N TYR A 452 -26.97 2.64 2.14
CA TYR A 452 -26.22 1.39 2.16
C TYR A 452 -25.90 1.01 3.61
N TRP A 453 -26.10 -0.26 3.95
CA TRP A 453 -25.83 -0.83 5.26
C TRP A 453 -24.82 -1.97 5.11
N ILE A 454 -23.74 -1.87 5.88
CA ILE A 454 -22.66 -2.85 5.92
C ILE A 454 -22.56 -3.33 7.36
N SER A 455 -22.92 -4.59 7.61
CA SER A 455 -22.73 -5.21 8.92
C SER A 455 -21.31 -5.75 9.06
N MET A 456 -20.69 -5.53 10.22
CA MET A 456 -19.43 -6.16 10.60
C MET A 456 -19.55 -7.67 10.84
N ALA A 457 -20.77 -8.21 11.00
CA ALA A 457 -21.04 -9.64 11.23
C ALA A 457 -20.83 -10.49 9.96
N GLN A 458 -19.61 -10.51 9.45
CA GLN A 458 -19.16 -11.20 8.24
C GLN A 458 -17.75 -11.75 8.45
N GLY A 459 -17.32 -12.70 7.62
CA GLY A 459 -15.93 -13.16 7.62
C GLY A 459 -14.94 -12.06 7.22
N GLN A 460 -15.42 -11.01 6.55
CA GLN A 460 -14.66 -9.86 6.08
C GLN A 460 -14.53 -8.74 7.14
N LYS A 461 -14.84 -8.99 8.41
CA LYS A 461 -14.86 -7.96 9.48
C LYS A 461 -13.61 -7.08 9.48
N HIS A 462 -12.43 -7.69 9.45
CA HIS A 462 -11.15 -6.97 9.51
C HIS A 462 -10.98 -6.03 8.32
N TRP A 463 -11.31 -6.48 7.10
CA TRP A 463 -11.32 -5.65 5.90
C TRP A 463 -12.35 -4.53 5.94
N ILE A 464 -13.57 -4.81 6.44
CA ILE A 464 -14.63 -3.80 6.58
C ILE A 464 -14.16 -2.67 7.51
N GLN A 465 -13.61 -3.05 8.67
CA GLN A 465 -13.05 -2.09 9.63
C GLN A 465 -11.90 -1.28 9.03
N ALA A 466 -10.96 -1.95 8.36
CA ALA A 466 -9.81 -1.30 7.71
C ALA A 466 -10.20 -0.23 6.69
N MET A 467 -11.27 -0.48 5.92
CA MET A 467 -11.66 0.36 4.79
C MET A 467 -12.65 1.47 5.16
N LEU A 468 -13.51 1.23 6.15
CA LEU A 468 -14.63 2.13 6.48
C LEU A 468 -14.44 2.90 7.77
N ASN A 469 -13.48 2.53 8.63
CA ASN A 469 -13.21 3.32 9.81
C ASN A 469 -12.56 4.65 9.44
N GLU A 470 -12.91 5.70 10.17
CA GLU A 470 -12.31 7.03 9.98
C GLU A 470 -10.88 7.12 10.51
N ASP A 471 -10.40 6.13 11.27
CA ASP A 471 -9.12 6.18 11.95
C ASP A 471 -8.38 4.85 11.84
N SER A 472 -7.08 4.89 11.58
CA SER A 472 -6.22 3.72 11.55
C SER A 472 -5.68 3.34 12.94
N TYR A 473 -5.87 4.21 13.94
CA TYR A 473 -5.37 4.06 15.31
C TYR A 473 -3.87 3.82 15.38
N THR A 474 -3.11 4.62 14.63
CA THR A 474 -1.65 4.72 14.58
C THR A 474 -0.96 4.54 15.95
N PRO A 475 -0.37 3.36 16.24
CA PRO A 475 0.09 3.03 17.60
C PRO A 475 1.42 3.64 18.02
N PHE A 476 2.30 3.95 17.07
CA PHE A 476 3.67 4.41 17.30
C PHE A 476 3.90 5.75 16.60
N PRO A 477 4.98 6.49 16.88
CA PRO A 477 5.27 7.75 16.21
C PRO A 477 6.14 7.59 14.96
N TYR A 478 6.19 6.39 14.37
CA TYR A 478 6.99 6.09 13.19
C TYR A 478 6.27 5.06 12.31
N PHE A 479 6.44 5.20 11.00
CA PHE A 479 5.76 4.40 9.97
C PHE A 479 6.64 4.29 8.74
N TYR A 480 6.45 3.21 7.98
CA TYR A 480 7.17 3.02 6.73
C TYR A 480 6.60 3.85 5.55
N ASP A 481 5.30 4.16 5.54
CA ASP A 481 4.64 4.98 4.50
C ASP A 481 3.50 5.82 5.12
N VAL A 482 2.28 5.74 4.60
CA VAL A 482 1.16 6.60 5.02
C VAL A 482 0.34 6.03 6.18
N THR A 483 -0.36 6.91 6.89
CA THR A 483 -1.09 6.55 8.10
C THR A 483 -2.61 6.62 7.98
N ALA A 484 -3.15 7.16 6.89
CA ALA A 484 -4.60 7.27 6.65
C ALA A 484 -5.04 6.67 5.31
N TRP A 485 -6.17 5.94 5.29
CA TRP A 485 -6.70 5.30 4.07
C TRP A 485 -8.22 5.02 4.10
N SER A 486 -8.97 5.80 4.88
CA SER A 486 -10.42 5.61 4.99
C SER A 486 -11.13 5.89 3.65
N LEU A 487 -11.71 4.86 3.03
CA LEU A 487 -12.37 5.00 1.72
C LEU A 487 -13.48 6.08 1.73
N PRO A 488 -14.33 6.19 2.77
CA PRO A 488 -15.36 7.21 2.81
C PRO A 488 -14.82 8.64 2.91
N LEU A 489 -13.74 8.85 3.68
CA LEU A 489 -13.11 10.17 3.80
C LEU A 489 -12.40 10.54 2.50
N LEU A 490 -11.62 9.62 1.94
CA LEU A 490 -10.93 9.79 0.65
C LEU A 490 -11.91 10.10 -0.50
N ALA A 491 -13.10 9.50 -0.46
CA ALA A 491 -14.16 9.75 -1.43
C ALA A 491 -15.05 10.96 -1.10
N ASN A 492 -14.85 11.59 0.06
CA ASN A 492 -15.67 12.67 0.59
C ASN A 492 -17.18 12.36 0.57
N VAL A 493 -17.55 11.19 1.10
CA VAL A 493 -18.95 10.73 1.13
C VAL A 493 -19.54 10.71 2.53
N ARG A 494 -20.84 10.99 2.63
CA ARG A 494 -21.58 10.98 3.90
C ARG A 494 -21.84 9.55 4.37
N GLY A 495 -21.67 9.34 5.66
CA GLY A 495 -21.82 8.03 6.28
C GLY A 495 -21.39 8.07 7.73
N GLY A 496 -21.27 6.88 8.32
CA GLY A 496 -20.85 6.75 9.71
C GLY A 496 -20.95 5.33 10.23
N SER A 497 -20.70 5.19 11.53
CA SER A 497 -20.70 3.91 12.24
C SER A 497 -21.72 3.89 13.39
N SER A 498 -22.04 2.69 13.86
CA SER A 498 -22.85 2.48 15.06
C SER A 498 -22.45 1.20 15.78
N GLY A 499 -22.45 1.27 17.11
CA GLY A 499 -22.25 0.15 18.01
C GLY A 499 -23.55 -0.54 18.42
N ALA A 500 -24.72 0.03 18.16
CA ALA A 500 -25.99 -0.51 18.61
C ALA A 500 -26.31 -1.88 17.99
N VAL A 501 -27.11 -2.67 18.70
CA VAL A 501 -27.67 -3.91 18.13
C VAL A 501 -28.88 -3.54 17.27
N LEU A 502 -28.69 -3.50 15.96
CA LEU A 502 -29.74 -3.12 15.00
C LEU A 502 -30.29 -4.34 14.24
N ARG A 503 -31.57 -4.27 13.88
CA ARG A 503 -32.26 -5.23 12.99
C ARG A 503 -32.99 -4.48 11.86
N PRO A 504 -32.26 -3.77 10.99
CA PRO A 504 -32.89 -3.01 9.92
C PRO A 504 -33.60 -3.93 8.94
N ARG A 505 -34.65 -3.42 8.28
CA ARG A 505 -35.12 -4.07 7.06
C ARG A 505 -34.26 -3.54 5.92
N ALA A 506 -33.51 -4.43 5.31
CA ALA A 506 -32.65 -4.15 4.19
C ALA A 506 -32.72 -5.30 3.18
N VAL A 507 -32.29 -5.02 1.95
CA VAL A 507 -32.17 -6.02 0.89
C VAL A 507 -30.72 -6.09 0.39
N PRO A 508 -30.20 -7.26 0.02
CA PRO A 508 -28.88 -7.37 -0.58
C PRO A 508 -28.74 -6.50 -1.83
N VAL A 509 -27.60 -5.83 -1.94
CA VAL A 509 -27.25 -5.06 -3.14
C VAL A 509 -26.50 -5.98 -4.09
N GLY A 510 -26.99 -6.09 -5.33
CA GLY A 510 -26.26 -6.77 -6.41
C GLY A 510 -24.95 -6.05 -6.75
N THR A 511 -24.14 -6.63 -7.64
CA THR A 511 -22.88 -6.01 -8.05
C THR A 511 -23.10 -4.61 -8.63
N VAL A 512 -22.46 -3.61 -8.03
CA VAL A 512 -22.51 -2.23 -8.51
C VAL A 512 -21.58 -2.08 -9.73
N PRO A 513 -22.06 -1.55 -10.87
CA PRO A 513 -21.22 -1.33 -12.04
C PRO A 513 -20.15 -0.26 -11.76
N ALA A 514 -19.07 -0.26 -12.53
CA ALA A 514 -18.11 0.83 -12.48
C ALA A 514 -18.77 2.15 -12.94
N PRO A 515 -18.37 3.31 -12.39
CA PRO A 515 -18.75 4.61 -12.94
C PRO A 515 -18.40 4.71 -14.42
N ARG A 516 -19.18 5.48 -15.17
CA ARG A 516 -18.89 5.70 -16.59
C ARG A 516 -17.77 6.74 -16.71
N PRO A 517 -16.67 6.42 -17.41
CA PRO A 517 -15.68 7.43 -17.71
C PRO A 517 -16.23 8.53 -18.62
N GLY A 518 -15.72 9.74 -18.44
CA GLY A 518 -16.01 10.90 -19.26
C GLY A 518 -16.00 12.19 -18.46
N HIS A 519 -16.27 13.27 -19.18
CA HIS A 519 -16.54 14.59 -18.64
C HIS A 519 -17.80 15.15 -19.30
N GLU A 520 -18.40 16.14 -18.64
CA GLU A 520 -19.48 16.92 -19.21
C GLU A 520 -18.94 18.20 -19.85
N GLY A 521 -19.63 18.70 -20.88
CA GLY A 521 -19.23 19.91 -21.58
C GLY A 521 -18.10 19.71 -22.59
N LYS A 522 -17.50 20.83 -23.03
CA LYS A 522 -16.41 20.83 -24.02
C LYS A 522 -15.06 20.81 -23.30
N ALA A 523 -14.21 19.85 -23.64
CA ALA A 523 -12.83 19.82 -23.16
C ALA A 523 -12.05 21.08 -23.60
N PRO A 524 -11.37 21.78 -22.67
CA PRO A 524 -10.39 22.81 -23.04
C PRO A 524 -9.16 22.15 -23.66
N ARG A 525 -8.39 22.92 -24.43
CA ARG A 525 -7.06 22.48 -24.85
C ARG A 525 -6.12 22.47 -23.64
N LEU A 526 -5.85 21.28 -23.14
CA LEU A 526 -5.10 21.03 -21.91
C LEU A 526 -3.63 20.78 -22.20
N GLY A 527 -2.74 21.46 -21.48
CA GLY A 527 -1.33 21.16 -21.36
C GLY A 527 -1.01 20.56 -20.00
N VAL A 528 -0.10 19.60 -19.94
CA VAL A 528 0.44 19.06 -18.68
C VAL A 528 1.94 19.32 -18.66
N LEU A 529 2.39 20.23 -17.79
CA LEU A 529 3.81 20.55 -17.63
C LEU A 529 4.45 19.62 -16.61
N GLN A 530 5.20 18.63 -17.06
CA GLN A 530 6.00 17.79 -16.16
C GLN A 530 7.31 18.50 -15.83
N LEU A 531 7.49 18.84 -14.55
CA LEU A 531 8.59 19.69 -14.08
C LEU A 531 9.99 19.07 -14.30
N SER A 532 10.09 17.74 -14.28
CA SER A 532 11.33 17.03 -14.54
C SER A 532 11.08 15.69 -15.21
N ALA A 533 11.90 15.34 -16.21
CA ALA A 533 11.85 14.05 -16.88
C ALA A 533 12.50 12.92 -16.05
N THR A 534 13.44 13.28 -15.16
CA THR A 534 14.22 12.31 -14.38
C THR A 534 13.67 12.11 -12.98
N SER A 535 13.01 13.13 -12.42
CA SER A 535 12.56 13.06 -11.03
C SER A 535 11.46 12.02 -10.83
N SER A 536 11.57 11.23 -9.76
CA SER A 536 10.54 10.25 -9.39
C SER A 536 9.22 10.94 -9.04
N ALA A 537 9.24 11.90 -8.11
CA ALA A 537 8.04 12.65 -7.71
C ALA A 537 7.32 13.30 -8.92
N ALA A 538 8.09 13.91 -9.84
CA ALA A 538 7.52 14.52 -11.04
C ALA A 538 6.88 13.51 -12.00
N ARG A 539 7.53 12.34 -12.20
CA ARG A 539 6.99 11.27 -13.05
C ARG A 539 5.74 10.62 -12.44
N GLU A 540 5.73 10.44 -11.13
CA GLU A 540 4.60 9.85 -10.40
C GLU A 540 3.40 10.79 -10.40
N SER A 541 3.56 12.02 -9.91
CA SER A 541 2.49 13.02 -9.83
C SER A 541 1.86 13.32 -11.21
N ALA A 542 2.69 13.54 -12.24
CA ALA A 542 2.18 13.68 -13.60
C ALA A 542 1.53 12.39 -14.12
N GLY A 543 2.05 11.23 -13.74
CA GLY A 543 1.49 9.93 -14.07
C GLY A 543 0.10 9.67 -13.50
N TRP A 544 -0.12 10.01 -12.23
CA TRP A 544 -1.41 9.91 -11.55
C TRP A 544 -2.46 10.81 -12.22
N LEU A 545 -2.05 12.03 -12.60
CA LEU A 545 -2.88 12.92 -13.42
C LEU A 545 -3.21 12.30 -14.78
N ARG A 546 -2.21 11.80 -15.51
CA ARG A 546 -2.43 11.16 -16.82
C ARG A 546 -3.43 10.01 -16.73
N HIS A 547 -3.38 9.20 -15.66
CA HIS A 547 -4.37 8.16 -15.42
C HIS A 547 -5.78 8.75 -15.33
N ARG A 548 -6.02 9.80 -14.53
CA ARG A 548 -7.34 10.45 -14.45
C ARG A 548 -7.78 11.00 -15.81
N LEU A 549 -6.90 11.70 -16.52
CA LEU A 549 -7.21 12.28 -17.83
C LEU A 549 -7.56 11.21 -18.87
N ASP A 550 -6.77 10.13 -18.96
CA ASP A 550 -6.94 9.07 -19.96
C ASP A 550 -8.07 8.09 -19.60
N ARG A 551 -8.23 7.74 -18.32
CA ARG A 551 -9.08 6.63 -17.88
C ARG A 551 -10.41 7.08 -17.32
N ASP A 552 -10.43 8.16 -16.54
CA ASP A 552 -11.61 8.58 -15.80
C ASP A 552 -12.34 9.72 -16.50
N TRP A 553 -11.66 10.81 -16.84
CA TRP A 553 -12.27 12.03 -17.38
C TRP A 553 -12.30 12.08 -18.91
N LYS A 554 -11.50 11.25 -19.58
CA LYS A 554 -11.38 11.22 -21.05
C LYS A 554 -11.08 12.60 -21.65
N LEU A 555 -10.13 13.30 -21.03
CA LEU A 555 -9.68 14.62 -21.45
C LEU A 555 -8.37 14.49 -22.23
N PRO A 556 -8.33 14.91 -23.51
CA PRO A 556 -7.09 14.93 -24.27
C PRO A 556 -6.16 16.03 -23.74
N TYR A 557 -4.85 15.74 -23.72
CA TYR A 557 -3.84 16.67 -23.25
C TYR A 557 -2.57 16.61 -24.10
N THR A 558 -1.77 17.67 -24.01
CA THR A 558 -0.41 17.74 -24.55
C THR A 558 0.58 17.71 -23.39
N MET A 559 1.48 16.73 -23.36
CA MET A 559 2.59 16.74 -22.41
C MET A 559 3.60 17.81 -22.83
N LEU A 560 4.06 18.60 -21.87
CA LEU A 560 5.05 19.66 -22.04
C LEU A 560 6.18 19.48 -21.03
N THR A 561 7.39 19.78 -21.47
CA THR A 561 8.56 19.99 -20.62
C THR A 561 8.85 21.49 -20.47
N PRO A 562 9.70 21.90 -19.52
CA PRO A 562 10.22 23.28 -19.46
C PRO A 562 10.81 23.77 -20.80
N ALA A 563 11.50 22.89 -21.53
CA ALA A 563 12.08 23.21 -22.83
C ALA A 563 11.01 23.46 -23.90
N ASP A 564 9.93 22.64 -23.93
CA ASP A 564 8.82 22.84 -24.87
C ASP A 564 8.12 24.18 -24.63
N VAL A 565 7.95 24.57 -23.36
CA VAL A 565 7.39 25.87 -22.98
C VAL A 565 8.28 27.01 -23.49
N ALA A 566 9.59 26.93 -23.27
CA ALA A 566 10.55 27.91 -23.78
C ALA A 566 10.56 27.99 -25.32
N ALA A 567 10.23 26.90 -26.00
CA ALA A 567 10.09 26.83 -27.45
C ALA A 567 8.70 27.24 -27.99
N GLY A 568 7.81 27.77 -27.14
CA GLY A 568 6.48 28.25 -27.55
C GLY A 568 5.36 27.20 -27.50
N GLY A 569 5.57 26.08 -26.79
CA GLY A 569 4.61 24.98 -26.67
C GLY A 569 3.27 25.32 -25.97
N LEU A 570 3.13 26.54 -25.42
CA LEU A 570 1.87 27.04 -24.86
C LEU A 570 0.88 27.53 -25.95
N ALA A 571 1.32 27.63 -27.21
CA ALA A 571 0.48 28.12 -28.29
C ALA A 571 -0.80 27.27 -28.43
N GLY A 572 -1.94 27.88 -28.10
CA GLY A 572 -3.22 27.19 -28.15
C GLY A 572 -3.55 26.33 -26.93
N ILE A 573 -2.75 26.33 -25.88
CA ILE A 573 -3.15 25.77 -24.60
C ILE A 573 -4.05 26.77 -23.86
N GLU A 574 -5.20 26.32 -23.37
CA GLU A 574 -6.17 27.11 -22.60
C GLU A 574 -5.98 26.90 -21.08
N VAL A 575 -5.69 25.67 -20.68
CA VAL A 575 -5.44 25.27 -19.29
C VAL A 575 -4.11 24.55 -19.24
N LEU A 576 -3.23 24.97 -18.32
CA LEU A 576 -1.96 24.32 -18.04
C LEU A 576 -1.99 23.74 -16.63
N VAL A 577 -1.90 22.42 -16.53
CA VAL A 577 -1.78 21.72 -15.25
C VAL A 577 -0.32 21.39 -15.02
N THR A 578 0.19 21.76 -13.84
CA THR A 578 1.59 21.60 -13.45
C THR A 578 1.67 20.77 -12.17
N PRO A 579 1.85 19.44 -12.29
CA PRO A 579 2.00 18.54 -11.16
C PRO A 579 3.23 18.80 -10.29
N ASP A 580 3.39 18.00 -9.24
CA ASP A 580 4.53 18.09 -8.33
C ASP A 580 5.88 17.81 -9.04
N GLY A 581 6.98 18.25 -8.43
CA GLY A 581 8.34 18.05 -8.91
C GLY A 581 9.30 19.16 -8.46
N PRO A 582 10.59 19.06 -8.80
CA PRO A 582 11.61 20.00 -8.35
C PRO A 582 11.45 21.37 -9.02
N ALA A 583 10.76 22.29 -8.35
CA ALA A 583 10.37 23.58 -8.92
C ALA A 583 11.56 24.48 -9.27
N SER A 584 12.66 24.43 -8.50
CA SER A 584 13.85 25.24 -8.81
C SER A 584 14.51 24.77 -10.10
N SER A 585 14.70 23.45 -10.26
CA SER A 585 15.27 22.88 -11.48
C SER A 585 14.41 23.19 -12.70
N ALA A 586 13.08 23.12 -12.56
CA ALA A 586 12.16 23.50 -13.63
C ALA A 586 12.20 25.01 -13.94
N TYR A 587 12.28 25.86 -12.93
CA TYR A 587 12.42 27.31 -13.08
C TYR A 587 13.68 27.67 -13.86
N ASP A 588 14.80 27.00 -13.58
CA ASP A 588 16.07 27.20 -14.28
C ASP A 588 15.99 26.66 -15.72
N ALA A 589 15.43 25.47 -15.91
CA ALA A 589 15.28 24.83 -17.22
C ALA A 589 14.37 25.60 -18.19
N LEU A 590 13.39 26.36 -17.68
CA LEU A 590 12.57 27.27 -18.49
C LEU A 590 13.41 28.39 -19.14
N GLY A 591 14.51 28.81 -18.50
CA GLY A 591 15.27 30.00 -18.90
C GLY A 591 14.43 31.29 -18.90
N ASP A 592 15.01 32.40 -19.33
CA ASP A 592 14.27 33.69 -19.36
C ASP A 592 13.06 33.63 -20.30
N ALA A 593 13.21 33.00 -21.45
CA ALA A 593 12.16 32.89 -22.46
C ALA A 593 10.96 32.08 -21.96
N GLY A 594 11.17 30.89 -21.39
CA GLY A 594 10.07 30.05 -20.88
C GLY A 594 9.38 30.67 -19.67
N ARG A 595 10.13 31.34 -18.78
CA ARG A 595 9.56 32.06 -17.64
C ARG A 595 8.67 33.22 -18.11
N ALA A 596 9.16 34.04 -19.04
CA ALA A 596 8.37 35.12 -19.63
C ALA A 596 7.13 34.57 -20.35
N ALA A 597 7.28 33.49 -21.12
CA ALA A 597 6.17 32.86 -21.83
C ALA A 597 5.06 32.40 -20.89
N LEU A 598 5.38 31.73 -19.78
CA LEU A 598 4.38 31.32 -18.77
C LEU A 598 3.70 32.52 -18.12
N GLN A 599 4.50 33.54 -17.77
CA GLN A 599 4.00 34.76 -17.15
C GLN A 599 3.03 35.51 -18.06
N GLU A 600 3.41 35.72 -19.32
CA GLU A 600 2.61 36.41 -20.33
C GLU A 600 1.38 35.60 -20.71
N TRP A 601 1.52 34.30 -20.94
CA TRP A 601 0.39 33.41 -21.25
C TRP A 601 -0.65 33.41 -20.12
N THR A 602 -0.21 33.25 -18.87
CA THR A 602 -1.13 33.27 -17.73
C THR A 602 -1.79 34.65 -17.60
N ARG A 603 -1.01 35.73 -17.70
CA ARG A 603 -1.54 37.11 -17.59
C ARG A 603 -2.45 37.51 -18.76
N GLY A 604 -2.32 36.86 -19.90
CA GLY A 604 -3.12 37.09 -21.10
C GLY A 604 -4.36 36.18 -21.22
N GLY A 605 -4.82 35.57 -20.13
CA GLY A 605 -6.06 34.77 -20.10
C GLY A 605 -5.86 33.26 -19.89
N GLY A 606 -4.62 32.78 -19.84
CA GLY A 606 -4.32 31.38 -19.54
C GLY A 606 -4.71 30.96 -18.13
N ARG A 607 -5.12 29.69 -17.95
CA ARG A 607 -5.43 29.11 -16.64
C ARG A 607 -4.32 28.19 -16.15
N TYR A 608 -3.53 28.68 -15.21
CA TYR A 608 -2.50 27.89 -14.53
C TYR A 608 -3.13 27.11 -13.36
N ILE A 609 -2.85 25.82 -13.28
CA ILE A 609 -3.23 24.95 -12.16
C ILE A 609 -1.98 24.22 -11.69
N GLY A 610 -1.69 24.25 -10.39
CA GLY A 610 -0.52 23.53 -9.85
C GLY A 610 -0.68 23.08 -8.41
N TRP A 611 0.17 22.16 -7.99
CA TRP A 611 0.23 21.68 -6.61
C TRP A 611 1.66 21.37 -6.20
N GLN A 612 1.97 21.47 -4.89
CA GLN A 612 3.31 21.27 -4.34
C GLN A 612 4.39 22.01 -5.16
N GLY A 613 5.27 21.31 -5.88
CA GLY A 613 6.27 21.90 -6.79
C GLY A 613 5.69 22.81 -7.89
N GLY A 614 4.53 22.49 -8.45
CA GLY A 614 3.81 23.38 -9.37
C GLY A 614 3.33 24.66 -8.68
N THR A 615 2.84 24.56 -7.45
CA THR A 615 2.49 25.73 -6.62
C THR A 615 3.72 26.59 -6.31
N GLN A 616 4.87 25.95 -6.01
CA GLN A 616 6.14 26.64 -5.79
C GLN A 616 6.63 27.35 -7.06
N LEU A 617 6.50 26.72 -8.23
CA LEU A 617 6.86 27.34 -9.52
C LEU A 617 5.99 28.57 -9.81
N ALA A 618 4.67 28.48 -9.60
CA ALA A 618 3.76 29.61 -9.76
C ALA A 618 4.12 30.80 -8.85
N ALA A 619 4.47 30.52 -7.59
CA ALA A 619 4.94 31.52 -6.65
C ALA A 619 6.25 32.18 -7.12
N ARG A 620 7.25 31.39 -7.53
CA ARG A 620 8.53 31.89 -8.09
C ARG A 620 8.33 32.78 -9.31
N LEU A 621 7.33 32.48 -10.16
CA LEU A 621 6.97 33.28 -11.34
C LEU A 621 6.12 34.52 -11.01
N GLY A 622 5.74 34.74 -9.75
CA GLY A 622 4.88 35.85 -9.35
C GLY A 622 3.47 35.76 -9.95
N LEU A 623 2.92 34.55 -10.04
CA LEU A 623 1.56 34.26 -10.52
C LEU A 623 0.54 34.13 -9.39
N THR A 624 0.96 34.31 -8.14
CA THR A 624 0.10 34.20 -6.95
C THR A 624 0.65 35.10 -5.83
N THR A 625 -0.20 35.38 -4.84
CA THR A 625 0.23 35.97 -3.56
C THR A 625 0.39 34.93 -2.46
N ALA A 626 0.18 33.64 -2.77
CA ALA A 626 0.37 32.57 -1.82
C ALA A 626 1.85 32.47 -1.42
N THR A 627 2.13 32.54 -0.12
CA THR A 627 3.45 32.31 0.44
C THR A 627 3.54 30.87 0.93
N LEU A 628 4.69 30.25 0.72
CA LEU A 628 4.97 28.86 1.06
C LEU A 628 6.08 28.80 2.10
N SER A 629 6.00 27.84 3.01
CA SER A 629 7.07 27.47 3.93
C SER A 629 7.23 25.96 3.99
N GLU A 630 8.46 25.49 4.23
CA GLU A 630 8.70 24.08 4.56
C GLU A 630 7.84 23.70 5.79
N PRO A 631 7.25 22.49 5.79
CA PRO A 631 6.56 21.99 6.97
C PRO A 631 7.54 21.76 8.11
N THR A 632 7.09 22.02 9.32
CA THR A 632 7.80 21.68 10.56
C THR A 632 7.15 20.52 11.33
N SER A 633 5.97 20.09 10.87
CA SER A 633 5.18 18.99 11.39
C SER A 633 5.58 17.62 10.83
N ASP A 634 5.27 16.58 11.61
CA ASP A 634 5.39 15.18 11.20
C ASP A 634 4.01 14.66 10.75
N ILE A 635 3.81 14.55 9.43
CA ILE A 635 2.52 14.18 8.83
C ILE A 635 2.76 13.16 7.70
N PRO A 636 2.91 11.86 8.03
CA PRO A 636 3.06 10.77 7.07
C PRO A 636 1.72 10.35 6.50
N GLY A 637 1.20 11.13 5.54
CA GLY A 637 -0.02 10.80 4.79
C GLY A 637 -1.26 10.69 5.67
N THR A 638 -1.83 11.85 6.00
CA THR A 638 -2.89 12.04 6.99
C THR A 638 -4.02 12.86 6.39
N LEU A 639 -5.26 12.54 6.74
CA LEU A 639 -6.45 13.21 6.23
C LEU A 639 -6.91 14.29 7.22
N PHE A 640 -6.93 15.54 6.75
CA PHE A 640 -7.45 16.68 7.50
C PHE A 640 -8.77 17.14 6.90
N ARG A 641 -9.75 17.45 7.74
CA ARG A 641 -10.95 18.15 7.28
C ARG A 641 -10.58 19.58 6.89
N VAL A 642 -10.92 19.98 5.68
CA VAL A 642 -10.78 21.36 5.21
C VAL A 642 -12.14 21.92 4.79
N LYS A 643 -12.35 23.21 5.03
CA LYS A 643 -13.55 23.95 4.63
C LYS A 643 -13.39 24.43 3.20
N VAL A 644 -14.44 24.30 2.39
CA VAL A 644 -14.48 24.73 1.00
C VAL A 644 -15.35 25.99 0.91
N ASP A 645 -14.91 26.98 0.12
CA ASP A 645 -15.70 28.17 -0.20
C ASP A 645 -16.86 27.80 -1.14
N GLU A 646 -18.06 27.64 -0.59
CA GLU A 646 -19.26 27.19 -1.32
C GLU A 646 -19.73 28.20 -2.40
N ASP A 647 -19.32 29.46 -2.31
CA ASP A 647 -19.68 30.47 -3.30
C ASP A 647 -18.78 30.40 -4.56
N GLY A 648 -17.66 29.67 -4.48
CA GLY A 648 -16.68 29.53 -5.56
C GLY A 648 -17.02 28.39 -6.53
N PRO A 649 -16.60 28.50 -7.82
CA PRO A 649 -16.86 27.48 -8.83
C PRO A 649 -16.13 26.15 -8.55
N LEU A 650 -15.14 26.14 -7.66
CA LEU A 650 -14.46 24.91 -7.26
C LEU A 650 -15.35 24.03 -6.37
N ALA A 651 -16.32 24.59 -5.65
CA ALA A 651 -17.18 23.84 -4.73
C ALA A 651 -18.29 23.03 -5.40
N GLU A 652 -18.50 23.19 -6.70
CA GLU A 652 -19.54 22.50 -7.47
C GLU A 652 -19.46 20.98 -7.26
N ASP A 653 -20.54 20.38 -6.74
CA ASP A 653 -20.62 18.96 -6.38
C ASP A 653 -19.56 18.47 -5.35
N VAL A 654 -18.83 19.36 -4.69
CA VAL A 654 -17.85 19.02 -3.64
C VAL A 654 -18.51 19.00 -2.26
N GLY A 655 -19.33 20.02 -1.97
CA GLY A 655 -19.86 20.32 -0.64
C GLY A 655 -18.94 21.23 0.18
N GLY A 656 -19.42 21.76 1.31
CA GLY A 656 -18.69 22.72 2.15
C GLY A 656 -17.46 22.19 2.88
N THR A 657 -17.18 20.89 2.80
CA THR A 657 -15.94 20.30 3.33
C THR A 657 -15.39 19.22 2.40
N VAL A 658 -14.08 19.01 2.50
CA VAL A 658 -13.39 17.87 1.89
C VAL A 658 -12.28 17.39 2.84
N TRP A 659 -11.76 16.19 2.58
CA TRP A 659 -10.66 15.60 3.34
C TRP A 659 -9.36 15.76 2.55
N ASN A 660 -8.54 16.74 2.92
CA ASN A 660 -7.24 16.97 2.29
C ASN A 660 -6.23 15.93 2.78
N PHE A 661 -5.59 15.23 1.85
CA PHE A 661 -4.54 14.26 2.16
C PHE A 661 -3.19 14.98 2.20
N THR A 662 -2.61 15.08 3.39
CA THR A 662 -1.37 15.82 3.64
C THR A 662 -0.23 14.84 3.92
N ALA A 663 0.89 14.96 3.19
CA ALA A 663 2.05 14.08 3.30
C ALA A 663 3.36 14.88 3.28
N TYR A 664 3.68 15.53 4.40
CA TYR A 664 4.82 16.45 4.52
C TYR A 664 4.81 17.58 3.47
N ASP A 665 3.62 18.10 3.18
CA ASP A 665 3.41 19.15 2.18
C ASP A 665 3.81 20.55 2.67
N LEU A 666 4.10 21.43 1.71
CA LEU A 666 4.36 22.84 2.00
C LEU A 666 3.15 23.50 2.69
N VAL A 667 3.42 24.35 3.68
CA VAL A 667 2.40 25.16 4.33
C VAL A 667 2.10 26.38 3.47
N MET A 668 0.86 26.51 2.99
CA MET A 668 0.44 27.59 2.10
C MET A 668 -0.42 28.62 2.81
N ARG A 669 0.01 29.89 2.80
CA ARG A 669 -0.78 31.02 3.32
C ARG A 669 -1.11 31.97 2.18
N ALA A 670 -2.33 32.49 2.16
CA ALA A 670 -2.74 33.49 1.18
C ALA A 670 -3.61 34.57 1.84
N SER A 671 -3.50 35.79 1.32
CA SER A 671 -4.25 36.96 1.79
C SER A 671 -5.56 37.21 1.04
N SER A 672 -5.82 36.45 -0.04
CA SER A 672 -7.03 36.52 -0.85
C SER A 672 -7.21 35.23 -1.64
N GLY A 673 -8.41 34.99 -2.19
CA GLY A 673 -8.67 33.86 -3.08
C GLY A 673 -8.46 32.50 -2.41
N VAL A 674 -8.80 32.37 -1.13
CA VAL A 674 -8.72 31.08 -0.44
C VAL A 674 -9.99 30.29 -0.75
N ALA A 675 -9.87 29.28 -1.60
CA ALA A 675 -11.00 28.44 -2.03
C ALA A 675 -11.21 27.23 -1.11
N ALA A 676 -10.16 26.79 -0.41
CA ALA A 676 -10.29 25.85 0.68
C ALA A 676 -9.26 26.16 1.77
N ALA A 677 -9.66 26.03 3.03
CA ALA A 677 -8.83 26.33 4.19
C ALA A 677 -8.92 25.25 5.26
N TYR A 678 -7.81 25.02 5.94
CA TYR A 678 -7.83 24.29 7.20
C TYR A 678 -8.59 25.13 8.25
N PRO A 679 -9.45 24.51 9.08
CA PRO A 679 -9.97 25.18 10.26
C PRO A 679 -8.84 25.70 11.16
N GLU A 680 -9.15 26.64 12.05
CA GLU A 680 -8.23 26.95 13.16
C GLU A 680 -7.95 25.68 13.97
N ALA A 681 -6.72 25.51 14.44
CA ALA A 681 -6.28 24.26 15.09
C ALA A 681 -7.03 23.95 16.40
N ASP A 682 -7.59 24.96 17.06
CA ASP A 682 -8.43 24.85 18.26
C ASP A 682 -9.93 24.73 17.94
N SER A 683 -10.31 24.75 16.66
CA SER A 683 -11.69 24.65 16.23
C SER A 683 -12.26 23.27 16.54
N PRO A 684 -13.54 23.16 16.96
CA PRO A 684 -14.22 21.87 16.99
C PRO A 684 -14.35 21.23 15.60
N GLU A 685 -14.11 22.02 14.54
CA GLU A 685 -14.09 21.52 13.17
C GLU A 685 -12.76 20.90 12.72
N TRP A 686 -11.73 21.03 13.56
CA TRP A 686 -10.44 20.39 13.35
C TRP A 686 -10.56 18.88 13.54
N PHE A 687 -10.40 18.12 12.46
CA PHE A 687 -10.42 16.66 12.50
C PHE A 687 -9.25 16.09 11.74
N VAL A 688 -8.64 15.06 12.34
CA VAL A 688 -7.49 14.33 11.81
C VAL A 688 -7.81 12.84 11.76
N SER A 689 -7.54 12.23 10.62
CA SER A 689 -7.50 10.79 10.42
C SER A 689 -6.09 10.37 10.05
N GLY A 690 -5.47 9.50 10.85
CA GLY A 690 -4.06 9.13 10.73
C GLY A 690 -3.21 9.70 11.87
N PHE A 691 -1.90 9.81 11.63
CA PHE A 691 -0.93 10.33 12.58
C PHE A 691 -0.60 11.79 12.27
N GLU A 692 -0.48 12.61 13.30
CA GLU A 692 0.13 13.92 13.15
C GLU A 692 0.91 14.27 14.40
N ARG A 693 1.96 15.06 14.21
CA ARG A 693 2.62 15.79 15.28
C ARG A 693 2.95 17.18 14.80
N GLY A 694 2.40 18.19 15.45
CA GLY A 694 2.68 19.59 15.13
C GLY A 694 1.80 20.16 14.03
N ALA A 695 0.71 19.49 13.64
CA ALA A 695 -0.17 19.95 12.56
C ALA A 695 -0.89 21.28 12.86
N ALA A 696 -0.80 21.81 14.08
CA ALA A 696 -1.31 23.13 14.43
C ALA A 696 -0.76 24.25 13.53
N GLU A 697 0.41 24.07 12.90
CA GLU A 697 0.95 25.03 11.92
C GLU A 697 0.03 25.24 10.69
N LEU A 698 -0.77 24.22 10.34
CA LEU A 698 -1.74 24.26 9.27
C LEU A 698 -3.01 25.02 9.67
N GLY A 699 -3.24 25.29 10.96
CA GLY A 699 -4.41 26.02 11.45
C GLY A 699 -4.62 27.36 10.73
N GLY A 700 -5.80 27.54 10.15
CA GLY A 700 -6.18 28.76 9.42
C GLY A 700 -5.41 28.99 8.09
N THR A 701 -4.61 28.01 7.64
CA THR A 701 -3.87 28.10 6.37
C THR A 701 -4.74 27.71 5.18
N ALA A 702 -4.28 28.04 3.98
CA ALA A 702 -4.97 27.70 2.75
C ALA A 702 -4.57 26.28 2.29
N ALA A 703 -5.56 25.44 2.01
CA ALA A 703 -5.36 24.18 1.30
C ALA A 703 -5.43 24.37 -0.23
N VAL A 704 -6.32 25.26 -0.68
CA VAL A 704 -6.47 25.62 -2.10
C VAL A 704 -6.62 27.14 -2.23
N VAL A 705 -5.89 27.71 -3.18
CA VAL A 705 -5.93 29.12 -3.55
C VAL A 705 -6.39 29.24 -5.00
N ASP A 706 -7.29 30.18 -5.26
CA ASP A 706 -7.86 30.49 -6.55
C ASP A 706 -7.82 32.02 -6.76
N GLN A 707 -6.92 32.48 -7.62
CA GLN A 707 -6.62 33.90 -7.77
C GLN A 707 -6.55 34.34 -9.24
N PRO A 708 -7.00 35.58 -9.55
CA PRO A 708 -6.69 36.21 -10.81
C PRO A 708 -5.19 36.41 -10.99
N ALA A 709 -4.70 36.24 -12.21
CA ALA A 709 -3.34 36.57 -12.60
C ALA A 709 -3.40 37.31 -13.93
N GLY A 710 -3.40 38.65 -13.90
CA GLY A 710 -3.73 39.45 -15.08
C GLY A 710 -5.18 39.23 -15.52
N GLU A 711 -5.38 38.95 -16.81
CA GLU A 711 -6.66 38.52 -17.38
C GLU A 711 -6.93 37.01 -17.21
N GLY A 712 -5.90 36.23 -16.82
CA GLY A 712 -6.03 34.81 -16.55
C GLY A 712 -6.12 34.49 -15.06
N ARG A 713 -5.74 33.26 -14.70
CA ARG A 713 -6.04 32.68 -13.38
C ARG A 713 -4.98 31.68 -12.94
N SER A 714 -4.76 31.61 -11.64
CA SER A 714 -3.88 30.65 -10.98
C SER A 714 -4.66 29.92 -9.88
N VAL A 715 -4.78 28.59 -10.00
CA VAL A 715 -5.41 27.71 -9.00
C VAL A 715 -4.34 26.78 -8.42
N LEU A 716 -4.06 26.91 -7.14
CA LEU A 716 -2.92 26.29 -6.48
C LEU A 716 -3.38 25.43 -5.30
N PHE A 717 -2.89 24.20 -5.24
CA PHE A 717 -3.13 23.30 -4.11
C PHE A 717 -1.85 23.18 -3.27
N ALA A 718 -2.00 23.11 -1.94
CA ALA A 718 -0.88 22.85 -1.04
C ALA A 718 -0.39 21.40 -1.18
N ALA A 719 -1.33 20.46 -1.19
CA ALA A 719 -1.11 19.02 -1.33
C ALA A 719 -1.52 18.51 -2.72
N GLU A 720 -1.14 17.28 -3.05
CA GLU A 720 -1.53 16.60 -4.28
C GLU A 720 -3.06 16.28 -4.26
N PRO A 721 -3.89 16.96 -5.07
CA PRO A 721 -5.34 16.76 -5.03
C PRO A 721 -5.78 15.38 -5.51
N ASN A 722 -4.97 14.66 -6.29
CA ASN A 722 -5.32 13.34 -6.84
C ASN A 722 -4.42 12.20 -6.34
N PHE A 723 -3.82 12.33 -5.15
CA PHE A 723 -2.76 11.47 -4.63
C PHE A 723 -3.02 9.97 -4.88
N ARG A 724 -2.10 9.35 -5.63
CA ARG A 724 -2.16 7.93 -6.07
C ARG A 724 -3.52 7.52 -6.65
N ALA A 725 -4.25 8.47 -7.24
CA ALA A 725 -5.62 8.36 -7.75
C ALA A 725 -6.68 7.80 -6.78
N PHE A 726 -6.48 7.87 -5.46
CA PHE A 726 -7.48 7.39 -4.49
C PHE A 726 -8.16 8.49 -3.68
N THR A 727 -7.74 9.75 -3.80
CA THR A 727 -8.37 10.92 -3.18
C THR A 727 -9.50 11.49 -4.05
N ASP A 728 -10.52 10.67 -4.31
CA ASP A 728 -11.66 11.02 -5.20
C ASP A 728 -12.33 12.36 -4.79
N GLY A 729 -12.39 12.65 -3.49
CA GLY A 729 -12.95 13.89 -2.93
C GLY A 729 -12.22 15.16 -3.37
N THR A 730 -10.90 15.26 -3.15
CA THR A 730 -10.11 16.42 -3.59
C THR A 730 -9.86 16.43 -5.09
N ALA A 731 -9.89 15.28 -5.76
CA ALA A 731 -9.76 15.20 -7.22
C ALA A 731 -10.93 15.90 -7.93
N LYS A 732 -12.12 16.00 -7.29
CA LYS A 732 -13.24 16.79 -7.82
C LYS A 732 -12.95 18.29 -7.83
N LEU A 733 -12.22 18.83 -6.84
CA LEU A 733 -11.75 20.22 -6.88
C LEU A 733 -10.82 20.46 -8.07
N LEU A 734 -9.91 19.53 -8.35
CA LEU A 734 -9.03 19.58 -9.53
C LEU A 734 -9.85 19.51 -10.83
N TYR A 735 -10.83 18.61 -10.91
CA TYR A 735 -11.73 18.51 -12.06
C TYR A 735 -12.44 19.85 -12.32
N ASN A 736 -12.98 20.48 -11.28
CA ASN A 736 -13.63 21.79 -11.37
C ASN A 736 -12.64 22.91 -11.72
N ALA A 737 -11.39 22.84 -11.25
CA ALA A 737 -10.35 23.79 -11.65
C ALA A 737 -10.06 23.70 -13.17
N ILE A 738 -10.07 22.49 -13.75
CA ILE A 738 -9.81 22.28 -15.19
C ILE A 738 -11.03 22.70 -16.04
N LEU A 739 -12.24 22.25 -15.69
CA LEU A 739 -13.43 22.36 -16.55
C LEU A 739 -14.39 23.48 -16.13
N GLY A 740 -14.39 23.86 -14.86
CA GLY A 740 -15.34 24.81 -14.30
C GLY A 740 -15.12 26.25 -14.80
N PRO A 741 -16.12 27.11 -14.57
CA PRO A 741 -16.04 28.52 -14.94
C PRO A 741 -15.02 29.29 -14.09
N ALA A 742 -14.72 30.51 -14.51
CA ALA A 742 -14.06 31.49 -13.64
C ALA A 742 -15.05 31.99 -12.58
N PRO A 743 -14.59 32.33 -11.36
CA PRO A 743 -15.45 32.95 -10.36
C PRO A 743 -15.98 34.30 -10.88
N GLU A 744 -17.24 34.63 -10.57
CA GLU A 744 -17.87 35.87 -11.05
C GLU A 744 -17.18 37.14 -10.53
N ARG A 745 -16.58 37.05 -9.33
CA ARG A 745 -15.80 38.13 -8.70
C ARG A 745 -14.60 37.55 -7.98
N ALA A 746 -13.41 38.04 -8.29
CA ALA A 746 -12.20 37.71 -7.57
C ALA A 746 -11.32 38.95 -7.39
N ALA A 747 -10.80 39.14 -6.18
CA ALA A 747 -9.95 40.29 -5.87
C ALA A 747 -8.61 40.15 -6.60
N ALA A 748 -8.22 41.19 -7.35
CA ALA A 748 -6.92 41.21 -8.00
C ALA A 748 -5.80 41.18 -6.94
N PRO A 749 -4.81 40.29 -7.06
CA PRO A 749 -3.71 40.23 -6.11
C PRO A 749 -2.88 41.52 -6.14
N ARG A 750 -2.45 41.97 -4.95
CA ARG A 750 -1.54 43.13 -4.85
C ARG A 750 -0.16 42.75 -5.37
N ALA A 751 0.39 43.53 -6.31
CA ALA A 751 1.71 43.28 -6.91
C ALA A 751 2.83 43.14 -5.86
N ALA A 752 2.80 43.93 -4.79
CA ALA A 752 3.77 43.83 -3.70
C ALA A 752 3.70 42.48 -2.96
N ALA A 753 2.49 41.91 -2.80
CA ALA A 753 2.30 40.61 -2.17
C ALA A 753 2.76 39.48 -3.09
N ALA A 754 2.54 39.58 -4.41
CA ALA A 754 3.06 38.62 -5.38
C ALA A 754 4.59 38.65 -5.45
N ALA A 755 5.20 39.84 -5.37
CA ALA A 755 6.65 39.97 -5.30
C ALA A 755 7.25 39.38 -4.01
N GLU A 756 6.54 39.50 -2.88
CA GLU A 756 6.95 38.85 -1.62
C GLU A 756 6.83 37.32 -1.72
N ALA A 757 5.73 36.80 -2.27
CA ALA A 757 5.56 35.37 -2.52
C ALA A 757 6.69 34.81 -3.39
N ALA A 758 7.06 35.50 -4.47
CA ALA A 758 8.16 35.11 -5.34
C ALA A 758 9.52 35.09 -4.61
N ARG A 759 9.83 36.11 -3.81
CA ARG A 759 11.06 36.14 -3.00
C ARG A 759 11.13 34.97 -2.01
N ARG A 760 10.04 34.69 -1.30
CA ARG A 760 9.99 33.57 -0.34
C ARG A 760 10.12 32.22 -1.04
N ALA A 761 9.40 32.02 -2.12
CA ALA A 761 9.45 30.77 -2.88
C ALA A 761 10.84 30.51 -3.50
N ALA A 762 11.57 31.56 -3.89
CA ALA A 762 12.95 31.46 -4.37
C ALA A 762 13.95 31.07 -3.27
N ALA A 763 13.63 31.36 -1.99
CA ALA A 763 14.47 31.01 -0.84
C ALA A 763 14.19 29.59 -0.28
N LEU A 764 13.13 28.93 -0.75
CA LEU A 764 12.83 27.56 -0.32
C LEU A 764 13.83 26.56 -0.92
N PRO A 765 14.24 25.54 -0.15
CA PRO A 765 14.97 24.39 -0.67
C PRO A 765 14.20 23.71 -1.82
N SER A 766 14.92 22.96 -2.66
CA SER A 766 14.34 22.27 -3.82
C SER A 766 14.88 20.85 -3.94
N HIS A 767 15.01 20.16 -2.81
CA HIS A 767 15.47 18.78 -2.78
C HIS A 767 14.42 17.85 -3.38
N GLU A 768 14.90 16.83 -4.09
CA GLU A 768 14.05 15.76 -4.60
C GLU A 768 13.80 14.74 -3.48
N SER A 769 12.55 14.57 -3.02
CA SER A 769 12.17 13.63 -1.95
C SER A 769 13.20 13.58 -0.80
N PRO A 770 13.48 14.71 -0.11
CA PRO A 770 14.53 14.74 0.91
C PRO A 770 14.18 13.90 2.13
N ILE A 771 15.21 13.41 2.81
CA ILE A 771 15.06 12.92 4.18
C ILE A 771 15.04 14.15 5.10
N ARG A 772 14.08 14.23 6.03
CA ARG A 772 14.04 15.28 7.05
C ARG A 772 14.24 14.68 8.43
N VAL A 773 15.13 15.26 9.23
CA VAL A 773 15.32 14.87 10.63
C VAL A 773 15.22 16.11 11.49
N SER A 774 14.21 16.16 12.35
CA SER A 774 13.98 17.26 13.28
C SER A 774 14.22 16.78 14.70
N VAL A 775 15.05 17.49 15.47
CA VAL A 775 15.40 17.12 16.85
C VAL A 775 15.39 18.33 17.77
N ARG A 776 15.20 18.12 19.07
CA ARG A 776 15.38 19.19 20.06
C ARG A 776 16.80 19.74 20.00
N ALA A 777 16.97 21.02 20.30
CA ALA A 777 18.29 21.67 20.28
C ALA A 777 19.34 20.97 21.17
N SER A 778 18.91 20.29 22.25
CA SER A 778 19.78 19.47 23.10
C SER A 778 20.38 18.26 22.37
N ASP A 779 19.68 17.72 21.39
CA ASP A 779 20.00 16.45 20.71
C ASP A 779 20.68 16.70 19.35
N ALA A 780 20.74 17.96 18.92
CA ALA A 780 21.29 18.39 17.63
C ALA A 780 22.72 17.89 17.37
N ALA A 781 23.60 17.93 18.37
CA ALA A 781 24.98 17.47 18.21
C ALA A 781 25.05 15.94 17.95
N ALA A 782 24.20 15.17 18.62
CA ALA A 782 24.10 13.72 18.45
C ALA A 782 23.49 13.38 17.09
N ALA A 783 22.40 14.04 16.70
CA ALA A 783 21.75 13.86 15.40
C ALA A 783 22.70 14.16 14.24
N ALA A 784 23.43 15.28 14.29
CA ALA A 784 24.44 15.61 13.30
C ALA A 784 25.58 14.57 13.27
N SER A 785 25.89 13.90 14.39
CA SER A 785 26.85 12.79 14.42
C SER A 785 26.32 11.54 13.72
N VAL A 786 25.04 11.21 13.90
CA VAL A 786 24.38 10.10 13.18
C VAL A 786 24.34 10.39 11.69
N LEU A 787 23.93 11.59 11.27
CA LEU A 787 23.92 11.97 9.85
C LEU A 787 25.32 11.90 9.22
N ARG A 788 26.37 12.32 9.94
CA ARG A 788 27.77 12.14 9.48
C ARG A 788 28.18 10.68 9.37
N SER A 789 27.73 9.80 10.26
CA SER A 789 28.14 8.38 10.25
C SER A 789 27.61 7.63 9.03
N VAL A 790 26.48 8.07 8.49
CA VAL A 790 25.90 7.53 7.24
C VAL A 790 26.33 8.28 5.98
N GLY A 791 27.19 9.30 6.12
CA GLY A 791 27.69 10.10 5.01
C GLY A 791 26.67 11.07 4.41
N ALA A 792 25.65 11.47 5.17
CA ALA A 792 24.63 12.42 4.71
C ALA A 792 25.18 13.85 4.59
N THR A 793 24.68 14.58 3.61
CA THR A 793 24.82 16.04 3.46
C THR A 793 23.46 16.69 3.66
N TRP A 794 23.40 17.80 4.38
CA TRP A 794 22.13 18.43 4.75
C TRP A 794 22.20 19.94 4.80
N ASP A 795 21.03 20.56 4.64
CA ASP A 795 20.75 21.93 5.02
C ASP A 795 20.21 21.97 6.46
N GLU A 796 20.65 22.94 7.27
CA GLU A 796 20.26 23.10 8.67
C GLU A 796 19.36 24.34 8.85
N GLY A 797 18.19 24.13 9.43
CA GLY A 797 17.28 25.18 9.91
C GLY A 797 17.10 25.12 11.42
N ARG A 798 16.82 26.27 12.05
CA ARG A 798 16.52 26.35 13.49
C ARG A 798 15.26 27.17 13.71
N ASP A 799 14.29 26.59 14.40
CA ASP A 799 13.06 27.28 14.80
C ASP A 799 12.51 26.71 16.12
N GLY A 800 11.96 27.55 16.98
CA GLY A 800 11.25 27.12 18.20
C GLY A 800 12.02 26.20 19.17
N GLY A 801 13.36 26.18 19.13
CA GLY A 801 14.17 25.24 19.94
C GLY A 801 14.34 23.84 19.31
N VAL A 802 13.91 23.67 18.05
CA VAL A 802 14.10 22.50 17.20
C VAL A 802 15.18 22.82 16.15
N VAL A 803 15.98 21.83 15.81
CA VAL A 803 16.93 21.87 14.70
C VAL A 803 16.42 20.91 13.63
N HIS A 804 16.24 21.42 12.41
CA HIS A 804 15.75 20.70 11.25
C HIS A 804 16.92 20.42 10.30
N TYR A 805 17.13 19.16 9.98
CA TYR A 805 18.10 18.70 9.00
C TYR A 805 17.36 18.22 7.77
N VAL A 806 17.59 18.87 6.63
CA VAL A 806 17.02 18.45 5.33
C VAL A 806 18.16 17.85 4.52
N VAL A 807 18.18 16.52 4.45
CA VAL A 807 19.20 15.74 3.76
C VAL A 807 18.82 15.61 2.29
N ASP A 808 19.77 15.95 1.43
CA ASP A 808 19.58 15.90 -0.01
C ASP A 808 19.44 14.45 -0.50
N ASN A 809 18.49 14.22 -1.42
CA ASN A 809 18.29 12.94 -2.10
C ASN A 809 18.26 13.22 -3.62
N PRO A 810 19.41 13.58 -4.23
CA PRO A 810 19.46 14.14 -5.58
C PRO A 810 19.08 13.16 -6.70
N ARG A 811 18.81 11.89 -6.34
CA ARG A 811 18.32 10.86 -7.27
C ARG A 811 16.85 10.50 -7.03
N GLY A 812 16.19 11.13 -6.05
CA GLY A 812 14.82 10.79 -5.66
C GLY A 812 14.64 9.31 -5.39
N LEU A 813 15.63 8.69 -4.73
CA LEU A 813 15.53 7.28 -4.40
C LEU A 813 14.48 7.11 -3.31
N PRO A 814 13.55 6.16 -3.45
CA PRO A 814 12.63 5.83 -2.37
C PRO A 814 13.40 5.19 -1.22
N THR A 815 12.79 5.19 -0.05
CA THR A 815 13.37 4.72 1.22
C THR A 815 14.08 3.36 1.14
N ASP A 816 13.51 2.38 0.43
CA ASP A 816 14.03 1.02 0.26
C ASP A 816 15.24 0.90 -0.67
N HIS A 817 15.40 1.84 -1.61
CA HIS A 817 16.57 1.89 -2.49
C HIS A 817 17.64 2.89 -2.02
N HIS A 818 17.31 3.75 -1.06
CA HIS A 818 18.24 4.73 -0.54
C HIS A 818 19.31 4.06 0.34
N PRO A 819 20.61 4.42 0.23
CA PRO A 819 21.71 3.71 0.90
C PRO A 819 21.61 3.62 2.44
N PHE A 820 20.89 4.56 3.07
CA PHE A 820 20.77 4.63 4.51
C PHE A 820 19.39 5.07 5.03
N ALA A 821 18.43 5.44 4.17
CA ALA A 821 17.18 6.07 4.64
C ALA A 821 16.41 5.13 5.58
N GLY A 822 16.20 3.87 5.15
CA GLY A 822 15.47 2.88 5.95
C GLY A 822 16.09 2.56 7.31
N ARG A 823 17.41 2.71 7.47
CA ARG A 823 18.11 2.46 8.75
C ARG A 823 18.23 3.69 9.65
N LEU A 824 17.97 4.88 9.10
CA LEU A 824 18.17 6.13 9.81
C LEU A 824 17.32 6.24 11.09
N PRO A 825 16.02 5.84 11.11
CA PRO A 825 15.23 5.84 12.33
C PRO A 825 15.87 4.99 13.45
N SER A 826 16.31 3.77 13.13
CA SER A 826 16.97 2.87 14.08
C SER A 826 18.27 3.48 14.61
N LEU A 827 19.11 4.07 13.75
CA LEU A 827 20.36 4.74 14.16
C LEU A 827 20.13 5.97 15.05
N ILE A 828 19.07 6.74 14.80
CA ILE A 828 18.67 7.87 15.65
C ILE A 828 18.26 7.36 17.03
N ALA A 829 17.44 6.30 17.08
CA ALA A 829 17.00 5.70 18.33
C ALA A 829 18.17 5.09 19.14
N GLU A 830 19.10 4.39 18.47
CA GLU A 830 20.33 3.84 19.10
C GLU A 830 21.22 4.93 19.71
N ALA A 831 21.23 6.12 19.12
CA ALA A 831 21.93 7.28 19.67
C ALA A 831 21.23 7.91 20.88
N GLY A 832 20.11 7.35 21.35
CA GLY A 832 19.33 7.86 22.48
C GLY A 832 18.56 9.14 22.14
N ILE A 833 18.35 9.43 20.86
CA ILE A 833 17.63 10.60 20.39
C ILE A 833 16.15 10.23 20.27
N ASP A 834 15.30 11.01 20.90
CA ASP A 834 13.85 10.99 20.65
C ASP A 834 13.54 12.13 19.67
N PRO A 835 13.44 11.84 18.36
CA PRO A 835 13.32 12.88 17.35
C PRO A 835 11.96 13.57 17.44
N VAL A 836 11.95 14.86 17.10
CA VAL A 836 10.71 15.62 16.92
C VAL A 836 9.96 15.09 15.70
N ALA A 837 10.66 14.86 14.59
CA ALA A 837 10.10 14.27 13.38
C ALA A 837 11.19 13.59 12.56
N VAL A 838 10.86 12.50 11.86
CA VAL A 838 11.73 11.90 10.83
C VAL A 838 10.89 11.60 9.59
N THR A 839 11.19 12.29 8.49
CA THR A 839 10.59 12.05 7.18
C THR A 839 11.58 11.27 6.32
N LEU A 840 11.13 10.17 5.73
CA LEU A 840 11.90 9.43 4.74
C LEU A 840 11.36 9.69 3.31
N PRO A 841 12.15 9.44 2.24
CA PRO A 841 11.81 9.73 0.85
C PRO A 841 10.70 8.87 0.27
#